data_AF-A0A8C1HVR1-F1
#
_entry.id   AF-A0A8C1HVR1-F1
#
_cell.length_a   1.000
_cell.length_b   1.000
_cell.length_c   1.000
_cell.angle_alpha   90.00
_cell.angle_beta   90.00
_cell.angle_gamma   90.00
#
_symmetry.space_group_name_H-M   'P 1'
#
loop_
_entity.id
_entity.type
_entity.pdbx_description
1 polymer ?
#
loop_
_entity_poly.entity_id
_entity_poly.type
_entity_poly.pdbx_seq_one_letter_code
_entity_poly.pdbx_strand_id
1 'polypeptide(L)'
;MRNEDPMTGMLDTNAPDNGDAPAMEAAGVDYVTQPTATDWTVAQAPLVNPESHEQIQQASASEQHQMYSTEQLTSAAESDDHTAGPSDPGVESSGQQPESNGQHMELDAARQTEAGDSESPSNMELEDAPKETPEAVEPATDAAAAQDPALPAEYERLFKVVEENPEDFNGWVYLLQYVEQENHLEASRKAFDAFFLHYPYCYGYWKKYADIEKKHGYIHMADEVYRRGLQAIPLSVDLWLHYITFLRENQDTSDGEAENRIRASYEHAVLACGTDFRSDRLWEAYIAWETEQGKLANVTAVYDRILCIPTQLYSQHFQKFKEHVQSNNPKHFLSEEEFVQLRVELANANKPSGDDAPGEELPPGTEDLPDPAKRVTEIENMRHKVIETRQEVFNHNEHEVSKRWAFEEGIKRPYFHVKALEKTQLNNWREYLDFELENGTPERVVVLFERCLIACALYEEFWIKYAKYLESYSVEGVRHIFKKACTVHLPKKPTVHLLWAAFEEQQGSVEEARGILKAMEEAVPGLAMVRLRRVSLERRHGNMDEAEALLRDGITNGKNSSESSFYAVKLARQLVKVQKSIGKAKKVLLEAVEKDETNPKLYLNLLELEYSGDVQQNEAEILACFDRALSSPMSLEQRLTFSQRKVEFLEDFGSDINVLVAAYEQHQRLVTEQESLKRKSENGSEEPDSKRQRTDDQSGASGQMMQDMQANHAGYNYNNWYQYNSWGGQNSWGQYGQYGQYNQYYPPPPT
;
A
#
# COMPACT_ATOMS: atom_id res chain seq x y z
N MET A 1 20.13 24.64 50.96
CA MET A 1 19.92 26.10 51.08
C MET A 1 20.44 26.73 49.80
N ARG A 2 19.59 27.47 49.06
CA ARG A 2 19.90 28.24 47.83
C ARG A 2 20.41 27.38 46.65
N ASN A 3 19.77 27.32 45.48
CA ASN A 3 19.29 28.36 44.53
C ASN A 3 20.42 29.17 43.90
N GLU A 4 20.52 29.05 42.59
CA GLU A 4 20.33 30.17 41.66
C GLU A 4 19.67 29.63 40.37
N ASP A 5 18.96 30.50 39.64
CA ASP A 5 17.92 30.15 38.65
C ASP A 5 18.25 30.72 37.25
N PRO A 6 17.68 30.18 36.14
CA PRO A 6 18.00 30.59 34.77
C PRO A 6 17.33 31.92 34.35
N MET A 7 17.92 32.59 33.34
CA MET A 7 17.42 33.88 32.84
C MET A 7 16.64 33.73 31.52
N THR A 8 15.41 34.25 31.50
CA THR A 8 14.58 34.44 30.30
C THR A 8 14.45 35.93 29.95
N GLY A 9 14.25 36.25 28.67
CA GLY A 9 13.96 37.61 28.19
C GLY A 9 12.79 37.59 27.20
N MET A 10 11.87 38.53 27.32
CA MET A 10 10.69 38.65 26.45
C MET A 10 10.81 39.76 25.42
N LEU A 11 9.88 39.74 24.46
CA LEU A 11 9.55 40.76 23.48
C LEU A 11 9.43 42.18 24.09
N ASP A 12 9.69 43.18 23.25
CA ASP A 12 9.01 44.48 23.35
C ASP A 12 8.76 45.04 21.94
N THR A 13 7.71 45.86 21.78
CA THR A 13 7.23 46.33 20.45
C THR A 13 6.98 47.82 20.42
N ASN A 14 7.46 48.53 19.39
CA ASN A 14 6.85 49.77 18.90
C ASN A 14 7.38 50.16 17.51
N ALA A 15 6.52 50.81 16.71
CA ALA A 15 6.85 51.33 15.38
C ALA A 15 6.98 52.87 15.40
N PRO A 16 7.42 53.46 14.28
CA PRO A 16 6.74 54.66 13.77
C PRO A 16 6.26 54.50 12.31
N ASP A 17 5.36 55.39 11.90
CA ASP A 17 4.59 55.34 10.65
C ASP A 17 4.81 56.60 9.78
N ASN A 18 4.57 56.46 8.46
CA ASN A 18 4.41 57.43 7.35
C ASN A 18 5.53 57.49 6.28
N GLY A 19 5.10 57.48 5.00
CA GLY A 19 5.93 57.83 3.84
C GLY A 19 5.46 57.22 2.51
N ASP A 20 4.77 57.99 1.68
CA ASP A 20 4.17 57.62 0.37
C ASP A 20 5.03 56.83 -0.63
N ALA A 21 4.35 56.08 -1.50
CA ALA A 21 4.91 55.42 -2.68
C ALA A 21 5.11 56.38 -3.88
N PRO A 22 5.87 55.95 -4.89
CA PRO A 22 5.36 56.01 -6.26
C PRO A 22 5.41 54.65 -6.99
N ALA A 23 4.77 54.57 -8.16
CA ALA A 23 4.62 53.37 -8.98
C ALA A 23 5.48 53.42 -10.27
N MET A 24 5.26 52.44 -11.18
CA MET A 24 6.02 52.09 -12.40
C MET A 24 7.19 51.11 -12.14
N GLU A 25 7.50 50.16 -13.03
CA GLU A 25 6.90 49.80 -14.33
C GLU A 25 6.97 48.28 -14.59
N ALA A 26 6.29 47.78 -15.64
CA ALA A 26 6.16 46.35 -15.92
C ALA A 26 7.00 45.88 -17.11
N ALA A 27 7.69 44.74 -16.99
CA ALA A 27 8.35 44.03 -18.08
C ALA A 27 8.53 42.53 -17.76
N GLY A 28 8.61 41.68 -18.80
CA GLY A 28 9.10 40.30 -18.69
C GLY A 28 8.07 39.23 -18.29
N VAL A 29 7.37 38.66 -19.28
CA VAL A 29 6.71 37.35 -19.13
C VAL A 29 7.39 36.42 -20.13
N ASP A 30 8.31 35.58 -19.66
CA ASP A 30 8.94 34.54 -20.46
C ASP A 30 8.23 33.19 -20.26
N TYR A 31 7.92 32.52 -21.36
CA TYR A 31 7.34 31.18 -21.37
C TYR A 31 8.42 30.13 -21.08
N VAL A 32 8.24 29.35 -20.01
CA VAL A 32 8.99 28.09 -19.82
C VAL A 32 8.09 26.93 -20.27
N THR A 33 8.56 26.18 -21.26
CA THR A 33 7.86 25.00 -21.81
C THR A 33 7.79 23.85 -20.82
N GLN A 34 6.67 23.10 -20.84
CA GLN A 34 6.55 21.84 -20.12
C GLN A 34 7.58 20.81 -20.61
N PRO A 35 8.27 20.07 -19.73
CA PRO A 35 8.98 18.86 -20.11
C PRO A 35 8.01 17.75 -20.51
N THR A 36 8.28 17.06 -21.61
CA THR A 36 7.54 15.85 -22.02
C THR A 36 7.96 14.63 -21.20
N ALA A 37 7.02 13.77 -20.86
CA ALA A 37 7.29 12.59 -20.04
C ALA A 37 7.95 11.44 -20.83
N THR A 38 9.19 11.12 -20.47
CA THR A 38 9.90 9.87 -20.78
C THR A 38 10.81 9.50 -19.61
N ASP A 39 10.93 8.20 -19.32
CA ASP A 39 11.92 7.56 -18.44
C ASP A 39 11.98 7.99 -16.96
N TRP A 40 10.87 7.76 -16.24
CA TRP A 40 10.84 7.65 -14.77
C TRP A 40 10.76 6.18 -14.31
N THR A 41 11.80 5.39 -14.60
CA THR A 41 11.95 4.07 -13.97
C THR A 41 12.45 4.24 -12.54
N VAL A 42 11.60 3.90 -11.57
CA VAL A 42 12.04 3.68 -10.17
C VAL A 42 13.19 2.67 -10.19
N ALA A 43 14.31 3.02 -9.57
CA ALA A 43 15.50 2.17 -9.52
C ALA A 43 15.24 0.90 -8.69
N GLN A 44 14.77 -0.16 -9.36
CA GLN A 44 14.74 -1.50 -8.80
C GLN A 44 16.18 -1.97 -8.57
N ALA A 45 16.52 -2.33 -7.34
CA ALA A 45 17.71 -3.14 -7.11
C ALA A 45 17.51 -4.47 -7.88
N PRO A 46 18.43 -4.85 -8.79
CA PRO A 46 18.18 -5.92 -9.73
C PRO A 46 18.08 -7.28 -9.04
N LEU A 47 17.01 -8.02 -9.32
CA LEU A 47 16.86 -9.42 -8.95
C LEU A 47 17.85 -10.26 -9.78
N VAL A 48 18.99 -10.63 -9.17
CA VAL A 48 19.96 -11.55 -9.76
C VAL A 48 19.81 -12.92 -9.12
N ASN A 49 19.39 -13.91 -9.91
CA ASN A 49 19.37 -15.31 -9.51
C ASN A 49 20.77 -15.92 -9.75
N PRO A 50 21.46 -16.48 -8.75
CA PRO A 50 22.82 -16.97 -8.91
C PRO A 50 22.86 -18.39 -9.48
N GLU A 51 23.32 -18.56 -10.72
CA GLU A 51 24.06 -19.76 -11.21
C GLU A 51 24.35 -19.67 -12.73
N SER A 52 25.60 -19.40 -13.13
CA SER A 52 26.29 -20.00 -14.30
C SER A 52 27.75 -19.51 -14.41
N HIS A 53 28.62 -20.39 -14.91
CA HIS A 53 30.09 -20.29 -14.85
C HIS A 53 30.73 -19.11 -15.58
N GLU A 54 31.69 -18.48 -14.90
CA GLU A 54 33.11 -18.38 -15.31
C GLU A 54 33.46 -18.58 -16.82
N GLN A 55 33.81 -17.49 -17.53
CA GLN A 55 35.15 -17.22 -18.14
C GLN A 55 35.12 -16.23 -19.34
N ILE A 56 36.30 -15.68 -19.67
CA ILE A 56 36.69 -14.97 -20.91
C ILE A 56 36.25 -13.50 -21.11
N GLN A 57 37.03 -12.61 -20.46
CA GLN A 57 37.93 -11.63 -21.12
C GLN A 57 37.39 -10.42 -21.94
N GLN A 58 37.62 -9.22 -21.36
CA GLN A 58 37.99 -7.92 -21.99
C GLN A 58 37.61 -7.61 -23.45
N ALA A 59 36.72 -6.62 -23.65
CA ALA A 59 36.80 -5.67 -24.78
C ALA A 59 36.09 -4.32 -24.48
N SER A 60 36.64 -3.26 -25.09
CA SER A 60 36.25 -1.83 -25.04
C SER A 60 34.77 -1.48 -25.23
N ALA A 61 34.30 -0.47 -24.48
CA ALA A 61 33.12 0.32 -24.84
C ALA A 61 33.49 1.49 -25.78
N SER A 62 32.92 1.50 -26.99
CA SER A 62 32.87 2.61 -27.96
C SER A 62 31.89 2.23 -29.10
N GLU A 63 31.49 3.19 -29.92
CA GLU A 63 30.62 3.00 -31.11
C GLU A 63 29.16 2.57 -30.86
N GLN A 64 28.35 3.47 -30.27
CA GLN A 64 26.90 3.52 -30.58
C GLN A 64 26.26 4.89 -30.29
N HIS A 65 26.73 5.93 -30.99
CA HIS A 65 26.16 7.28 -30.88
C HIS A 65 26.27 8.11 -32.18
N GLN A 66 25.77 7.57 -33.29
CA GLN A 66 25.49 8.36 -34.51
C GLN A 66 24.55 7.61 -35.49
N MET A 67 23.24 7.81 -35.35
CA MET A 67 22.22 7.84 -36.43
C MET A 67 20.84 8.19 -35.81
N TYR A 68 19.90 8.66 -36.65
CA TYR A 68 18.57 9.21 -36.31
C TYR A 68 18.54 10.64 -35.74
N SER A 69 18.67 11.63 -36.62
CA SER A 69 18.20 13.01 -36.37
C SER A 69 17.86 13.74 -37.68
N THR A 70 16.84 13.24 -38.40
CA THR A 70 16.18 13.82 -39.59
C THR A 70 15.08 12.82 -40.01
N GLU A 71 13.86 13.19 -40.44
CA GLU A 71 13.22 14.50 -40.69
C GLU A 71 11.80 14.53 -40.07
N GLN A 72 11.14 15.69 -40.07
CA GLN A 72 9.70 15.79 -39.83
C GLN A 72 9.06 16.83 -40.78
N LEU A 73 7.82 16.55 -41.21
CA LEU A 73 6.86 17.47 -41.87
C LEU A 73 7.16 17.98 -43.30
N THR A 74 6.37 17.51 -44.27
CA THR A 74 5.66 18.37 -45.24
C THR A 74 4.25 17.80 -45.48
N SER A 75 3.34 18.56 -46.10
CA SER A 75 1.90 18.33 -46.00
C SER A 75 1.10 18.51 -47.32
N ALA A 76 -0.02 17.75 -47.36
CA ALA A 76 -1.31 18.08 -47.98
C ALA A 76 -1.51 18.16 -49.52
N ALA A 77 -2.62 17.50 -49.93
CA ALA A 77 -3.70 17.96 -50.82
C ALA A 77 -3.81 17.41 -52.27
N GLU A 78 -5.09 17.25 -52.68
CA GLU A 78 -5.68 17.10 -54.03
C GLU A 78 -5.35 15.83 -54.88
N SER A 79 -6.25 15.27 -55.71
CA SER A 79 -7.74 15.24 -55.74
C SER A 79 -8.28 14.16 -56.71
N ASP A 80 -9.56 13.78 -56.54
CA ASP A 80 -10.58 13.35 -57.53
C ASP A 80 -10.35 12.24 -58.60
N ASP A 81 -10.96 11.06 -58.34
CA ASP A 81 -12.22 10.57 -58.97
C ASP A 81 -12.25 9.51 -60.14
N HIS A 82 -13.34 8.71 -60.17
CA HIS A 82 -13.93 7.85 -61.23
C HIS A 82 -13.15 6.59 -61.74
N THR A 83 -13.75 5.44 -62.13
CA THR A 83 -15.13 4.84 -62.01
C THR A 83 -15.15 3.32 -62.31
N ALA A 84 -16.25 2.64 -61.91
CA ALA A 84 -16.91 1.47 -62.55
C ALA A 84 -16.34 0.02 -62.47
N GLY A 85 -17.21 -0.92 -62.06
CA GLY A 85 -17.25 -2.33 -62.51
C GLY A 85 -18.34 -2.53 -63.59
N PRO A 86 -19.09 -3.66 -63.69
CA PRO A 86 -19.10 -4.89 -62.89
C PRO A 86 -19.13 -6.21 -63.73
N SER A 87 -19.18 -7.40 -63.10
CA SER A 87 -20.24 -8.42 -63.31
C SER A 87 -20.02 -9.74 -62.53
N ASP A 88 -21.14 -10.39 -62.20
CA ASP A 88 -21.35 -11.63 -61.41
C ASP A 88 -21.69 -12.81 -62.40
N PRO A 89 -22.16 -14.05 -62.06
CA PRO A 89 -22.52 -14.61 -60.74
C PRO A 89 -22.22 -16.10 -60.42
N GLY A 90 -22.23 -16.40 -59.10
CA GLY A 90 -22.95 -17.56 -58.52
C GLY A 90 -22.25 -18.95 -58.43
N VAL A 91 -22.80 -19.93 -57.68
CA VAL A 91 -23.81 -19.91 -56.60
C VAL A 91 -23.83 -21.26 -55.84
N GLU A 92 -24.39 -21.30 -54.61
CA GLU A 92 -24.73 -22.50 -53.80
C GLU A 92 -23.60 -23.47 -53.33
N SER A 93 -23.82 -24.40 -52.38
CA SER A 93 -24.47 -24.33 -51.04
C SER A 93 -24.28 -25.67 -50.27
N SER A 94 -24.27 -25.62 -48.93
CA SER A 94 -24.69 -26.68 -47.99
C SER A 94 -23.96 -28.04 -47.93
N GLY A 95 -23.66 -28.50 -46.70
CA GLY A 95 -24.09 -29.87 -46.31
C GLY A 95 -23.15 -30.78 -45.50
N GLN A 96 -23.11 -30.60 -44.18
CA GLN A 96 -23.11 -31.66 -43.14
C GLN A 96 -21.93 -32.65 -42.95
N GLN A 97 -21.65 -32.91 -41.67
CA GLN A 97 -20.90 -34.04 -41.07
C GLN A 97 -21.86 -35.28 -40.91
N PRO A 98 -21.56 -36.44 -40.23
CA PRO A 98 -20.44 -36.74 -39.31
C PRO A 98 -19.90 -38.22 -39.30
N GLU A 99 -19.15 -38.54 -38.24
CA GLU A 99 -18.98 -39.86 -37.55
C GLU A 99 -17.75 -40.79 -37.79
N SER A 100 -16.90 -40.82 -36.76
CA SER A 100 -16.48 -42.03 -35.98
C SER A 100 -15.21 -42.86 -36.30
N ASN A 101 -14.46 -43.06 -35.20
CA ASN A 101 -13.52 -44.13 -34.78
C ASN A 101 -13.19 -45.34 -35.69
N GLY A 102 -11.92 -45.77 -35.61
CA GLY A 102 -11.50 -47.16 -35.84
C GLY A 102 -9.98 -47.38 -35.71
N GLN A 103 -9.54 -48.25 -34.79
CA GLN A 103 -8.14 -48.69 -34.65
C GLN A 103 -7.94 -50.08 -35.29
N HIS A 104 -6.78 -50.40 -35.88
CA HIS A 104 -5.88 -51.46 -35.36
C HIS A 104 -4.51 -51.51 -36.09
N MET A 105 -3.76 -52.61 -35.94
CA MET A 105 -2.29 -52.70 -35.94
C MET A 105 -1.78 -53.85 -36.83
N GLU A 106 -0.45 -53.86 -37.11
CA GLU A 106 0.36 -55.02 -37.58
C GLU A 106 0.11 -55.57 -39.01
N LEU A 107 1.05 -56.20 -39.73
CA LEU A 107 2.45 -56.70 -39.51
C LEU A 107 3.21 -56.69 -40.87
N ASP A 108 4.55 -56.75 -40.92
CA ASP A 108 5.34 -57.87 -41.52
C ASP A 108 6.90 -57.68 -41.52
N ALA A 109 7.65 -58.72 -41.89
CA ALA A 109 9.03 -59.01 -41.42
C ALA A 109 10.22 -58.98 -42.43
N ALA A 110 11.39 -59.46 -41.95
CA ALA A 110 12.65 -59.86 -42.65
C ALA A 110 13.77 -58.77 -42.80
N ARG A 111 15.09 -59.07 -42.85
CA ARG A 111 15.81 -60.38 -42.96
C ARG A 111 17.30 -60.29 -42.51
N GLN A 112 17.81 -61.39 -41.89
CA GLN A 112 19.17 -62.04 -41.93
C GLN A 112 20.44 -61.26 -42.37
N THR A 113 21.68 -61.51 -41.89
CA THR A 113 22.32 -62.37 -40.85
C THR A 113 23.74 -61.78 -40.56
N GLU A 114 24.76 -62.34 -39.88
CA GLU A 114 25.16 -63.64 -39.27
C GLU A 114 26.27 -63.33 -38.21
N ALA A 115 26.65 -64.15 -37.22
CA ALA A 115 26.19 -65.47 -36.75
C ALA A 115 25.72 -65.35 -35.26
N GLY A 116 25.96 -66.17 -34.23
CA GLY A 116 26.75 -67.40 -34.01
C GLY A 116 28.16 -67.16 -33.45
N ASP A 117 28.74 -67.92 -32.51
CA ASP A 117 28.28 -69.06 -31.65
C ASP A 117 29.17 -69.07 -30.35
N SER A 118 29.03 -69.90 -29.30
CA SER A 118 28.24 -71.13 -29.02
C SER A 118 27.96 -71.34 -27.51
N GLU A 119 26.74 -71.78 -27.17
CA GLU A 119 26.29 -72.66 -26.06
C GLU A 119 26.77 -72.53 -24.58
N SER A 120 25.83 -72.85 -23.65
CA SER A 120 26.03 -72.93 -22.19
C SER A 120 25.53 -74.27 -21.61
N PRO A 121 26.10 -74.76 -20.49
CA PRO A 121 25.37 -75.68 -19.59
C PRO A 121 25.44 -75.28 -18.10
N SER A 122 24.76 -76.06 -17.24
CA SER A 122 24.38 -75.68 -15.87
C SER A 122 25.10 -76.44 -14.74
N ASN A 123 25.21 -75.78 -13.57
CA ASN A 123 25.09 -76.34 -12.20
C ASN A 123 26.24 -77.19 -11.57
N MET A 124 26.19 -77.29 -10.22
CA MET A 124 26.89 -78.22 -9.29
C MET A 124 28.40 -78.07 -8.96
N GLU A 125 28.67 -77.37 -7.84
CA GLU A 125 29.15 -77.89 -6.53
C GLU A 125 30.39 -78.82 -6.33
N LEU A 126 31.06 -78.60 -5.18
CA LEU A 126 32.00 -79.46 -4.40
C LEU A 126 33.42 -79.68 -5.01
N GLU A 127 34.51 -79.91 -4.25
CA GLU A 127 34.81 -80.12 -2.81
C GLU A 127 36.01 -79.19 -2.40
N ASP A 128 36.55 -79.05 -1.16
CA ASP A 128 36.80 -79.99 -0.05
C ASP A 128 36.87 -79.25 1.33
N ALA A 129 37.04 -80.00 2.43
CA ALA A 129 36.91 -79.62 3.84
C ALA A 129 38.31 -79.51 4.56
N PRO A 130 38.48 -79.50 5.92
CA PRO A 130 37.49 -79.57 7.01
C PRO A 130 37.71 -78.73 8.32
N LYS A 131 36.59 -78.42 8.99
CA LYS A 131 36.35 -78.38 10.47
C LYS A 131 37.07 -77.31 11.34
N GLU A 132 36.52 -76.85 12.49
CA GLU A 132 35.33 -77.29 13.26
C GLU A 132 34.58 -76.11 13.98
N THR A 133 33.39 -76.40 14.52
CA THR A 133 32.31 -75.58 15.14
C THR A 133 32.66 -74.76 16.42
N PRO A 134 31.86 -73.76 16.90
CA PRO A 134 30.37 -73.77 17.04
C PRO A 134 29.57 -72.46 16.80
N GLU A 135 28.26 -72.50 17.10
CA GLU A 135 27.16 -71.59 16.71
C GLU A 135 26.73 -70.51 17.75
N ALA A 136 25.70 -69.73 17.36
CA ALA A 136 24.81 -68.83 18.13
C ALA A 136 25.32 -67.36 18.34
N VAL A 137 24.51 -66.29 18.24
CA VAL A 137 23.04 -66.07 18.07
C VAL A 137 22.77 -64.98 16.98
N GLU A 138 21.50 -64.80 16.59
CA GLU A 138 20.94 -63.87 15.58
C GLU A 138 21.43 -62.39 15.59
N PRO A 139 21.45 -61.72 14.42
CA PRO A 139 21.43 -60.26 14.33
C PRO A 139 19.98 -59.73 14.30
N ALA A 140 19.60 -58.94 15.31
CA ALA A 140 18.32 -58.23 15.31
C ALA A 140 18.29 -57.10 14.27
N THR A 141 17.10 -56.78 13.76
CA THR A 141 16.89 -55.65 12.84
C THR A 141 17.02 -54.31 13.54
N ASP A 142 17.84 -53.40 13.01
CA ASP A 142 17.75 -51.99 13.35
C ASP A 142 17.92 -51.09 12.11
N ALA A 143 16.81 -50.93 11.38
CA ALA A 143 16.70 -49.96 10.29
C ALA A 143 16.26 -48.62 10.89
N ALA A 144 17.18 -47.95 11.59
CA ALA A 144 16.94 -46.66 12.22
C ALA A 144 16.72 -45.57 11.16
N ALA A 145 15.46 -45.41 10.73
CA ALA A 145 15.03 -44.24 9.99
C ALA A 145 15.25 -42.99 10.87
N ALA A 146 15.93 -41.98 10.33
CA ALA A 146 16.05 -40.69 11.00
C ALA A 146 14.65 -40.10 11.16
N GLN A 147 14.18 -39.99 12.40
CA GLN A 147 12.99 -39.24 12.75
C GLN A 147 13.42 -37.78 12.92
N ASP A 148 12.74 -36.87 12.24
CA ASP A 148 12.87 -35.45 12.54
C ASP A 148 12.53 -35.22 14.03
N PRO A 149 13.24 -34.31 14.74
CA PRO A 149 12.93 -34.04 16.14
C PRO A 149 11.47 -33.61 16.29
N ALA A 150 10.70 -34.38 17.06
CA ALA A 150 9.27 -34.10 17.25
C ALA A 150 9.09 -32.71 17.86
N LEU A 151 8.40 -31.82 17.14
CA LEU A 151 8.19 -30.44 17.54
C LEU A 151 7.51 -30.37 18.93
N PRO A 152 7.92 -29.46 19.83
CA PRO A 152 7.33 -29.38 21.16
C PRO A 152 5.80 -29.18 21.13
N ALA A 153 5.05 -29.88 21.97
CA ALA A 153 3.59 -29.77 21.98
C ALA A 153 3.09 -28.33 22.29
N GLU A 154 3.85 -27.54 23.05
CA GLU A 154 3.53 -26.12 23.28
C GLU A 154 3.90 -25.24 22.06
N TYR A 155 4.86 -25.64 21.21
CA TYR A 155 5.07 -25.00 19.90
C TYR A 155 3.86 -25.17 19.01
N GLU A 156 3.34 -26.39 18.84
CA GLU A 156 2.15 -26.64 18.03
C GLU A 156 0.95 -25.83 18.53
N ARG A 157 0.77 -25.77 19.86
CA ARG A 157 -0.28 -24.97 20.50
C ARG A 157 -0.13 -23.47 20.21
N LEU A 158 1.06 -22.90 20.38
CA LEU A 158 1.31 -21.47 20.16
C LEU A 158 1.25 -21.11 18.66
N PHE A 159 1.76 -21.99 17.79
CA PHE A 159 1.66 -21.84 16.34
C PHE A 159 0.20 -21.85 15.88
N LYS A 160 -0.62 -22.75 16.44
CA LYS A 160 -2.06 -22.81 16.14
C LYS A 160 -2.81 -21.53 16.54
N VAL A 161 -2.47 -20.88 17.65
CA VAL A 161 -3.11 -19.60 18.04
C VAL A 161 -2.87 -18.50 17.00
N VAL A 162 -1.66 -18.41 16.44
CA VAL A 162 -1.35 -17.42 15.39
C VAL A 162 -1.82 -17.85 14.00
N GLU A 163 -2.03 -19.14 13.76
CA GLU A 163 -2.69 -19.65 12.54
C GLU A 163 -4.21 -19.36 12.56
N GLU A 164 -4.89 -19.52 13.70
CA GLU A 164 -6.30 -19.16 13.88
C GLU A 164 -6.52 -17.63 13.89
N ASN A 165 -5.53 -16.84 14.34
CA ASN A 165 -5.57 -15.38 14.26
C ASN A 165 -4.19 -14.74 13.95
N PRO A 166 -3.82 -14.63 12.67
CA PRO A 166 -2.54 -14.03 12.26
C PRO A 166 -2.36 -12.54 12.63
N GLU A 167 -3.44 -11.86 13.02
CA GLU A 167 -3.40 -10.46 13.46
C GLU A 167 -3.13 -10.29 14.98
N ASP A 168 -3.09 -11.37 15.78
CA ASP A 168 -2.63 -11.27 17.18
C ASP A 168 -1.11 -11.23 17.27
N PHE A 169 -0.58 -10.01 17.17
CA PHE A 169 0.81 -9.71 17.42
C PHE A 169 1.33 -10.21 18.78
N ASN A 170 0.50 -10.33 19.83
CA ASN A 170 0.97 -10.81 21.13
C ASN A 170 1.20 -12.33 21.09
N GLY A 171 0.30 -13.09 20.46
CA GLY A 171 0.51 -14.50 20.15
C GLY A 171 1.82 -14.73 19.40
N TRP A 172 2.12 -13.91 18.39
CA TRP A 172 3.41 -13.95 17.69
C TRP A 172 4.60 -13.65 18.61
N VAL A 173 4.51 -12.63 19.46
CA VAL A 173 5.58 -12.31 20.43
C VAL A 173 5.83 -13.48 21.39
N TYR A 174 4.79 -14.13 21.90
CA TYR A 174 4.92 -15.32 22.76
C TYR A 174 5.53 -16.51 22.02
N LEU A 175 5.09 -16.80 20.79
CA LEU A 175 5.66 -17.87 19.96
C LEU A 175 7.14 -17.62 19.65
N LEU A 176 7.50 -16.40 19.24
CA LEU A 176 8.88 -16.05 18.90
C LEU A 176 9.79 -16.02 20.13
N GLN A 177 9.28 -15.61 21.29
CA GLN A 177 10.00 -15.73 22.56
C GLN A 177 10.19 -17.20 22.98
N TYR A 178 9.20 -18.07 22.74
CA TYR A 178 9.28 -19.49 23.06
C TYR A 178 10.35 -20.20 22.22
N VAL A 179 10.35 -20.04 20.88
CA VAL A 179 11.37 -20.65 20.02
C VAL A 179 12.78 -20.08 20.22
N GLU A 180 12.91 -18.84 20.72
CA GLU A 180 14.19 -18.26 21.14
C GLU A 180 14.70 -18.87 22.46
N GLN A 181 13.82 -19.39 23.32
CA GLN A 181 14.17 -20.05 24.58
C GLN A 181 14.46 -21.54 24.42
N GLU A 182 13.65 -22.28 23.66
CA GLU A 182 13.90 -23.69 23.32
C GLU A 182 15.09 -23.86 22.36
N ASN A 183 15.46 -22.81 21.62
CA ASN A 183 16.58 -22.78 20.68
C ASN A 183 16.51 -23.91 19.62
N HIS A 184 15.29 -24.26 19.18
CA HIS A 184 15.06 -25.30 18.17
C HIS A 184 15.00 -24.69 16.76
N LEU A 185 16.14 -24.65 16.08
CA LEU A 185 16.37 -23.90 14.83
C LEU A 185 15.24 -24.00 13.78
N GLU A 186 14.73 -25.19 13.47
CA GLU A 186 13.69 -25.37 12.45
C GLU A 186 12.33 -24.79 12.87
N ALA A 187 11.99 -24.90 14.15
CA ALA A 187 10.80 -24.30 14.74
C ALA A 187 10.94 -22.77 14.76
N SER A 188 12.15 -22.25 15.02
CA SER A 188 12.49 -20.84 14.88
C SER A 188 12.28 -20.38 13.44
N ARG A 189 12.92 -21.03 12.46
CA ARG A 189 12.80 -20.71 11.01
C ARG A 189 11.34 -20.60 10.59
N LYS A 190 10.56 -21.67 10.80
CA LYS A 190 9.13 -21.72 10.45
C LYS A 190 8.31 -20.63 11.15
N ALA A 191 8.58 -20.30 12.41
CA ALA A 191 7.87 -19.25 13.13
C ALA A 191 8.23 -17.83 12.66
N PHE A 192 9.52 -17.56 12.43
CA PHE A 192 10.00 -16.26 11.94
C PHE A 192 9.56 -16.00 10.50
N ASP A 193 9.72 -16.97 9.60
CA ASP A 193 9.31 -16.81 8.20
C ASP A 193 7.79 -16.61 8.07
N ALA A 194 6.97 -17.32 8.86
CA ALA A 194 5.53 -17.09 8.92
C ALA A 194 5.17 -15.71 9.49
N PHE A 195 5.86 -15.26 10.55
CA PHE A 195 5.66 -13.92 11.13
C PHE A 195 5.96 -12.79 10.12
N PHE A 196 7.02 -12.92 9.31
CA PHE A 196 7.40 -11.87 8.35
C PHE A 196 6.47 -11.77 7.13
N LEU A 197 5.61 -12.76 6.86
CA LEU A 197 4.51 -12.61 5.88
C LEU A 197 3.47 -11.57 6.32
N HIS A 198 3.32 -11.35 7.64
CA HIS A 198 2.36 -10.41 8.22
C HIS A 198 3.00 -9.13 8.77
N TYR A 199 4.21 -9.22 9.33
CA TYR A 199 4.90 -8.11 10.00
C TYR A 199 6.34 -7.86 9.47
N PRO A 200 6.54 -7.70 8.14
CA PRO A 200 7.89 -7.54 7.56
C PRO A 200 8.63 -6.29 8.06
N TYR A 201 7.92 -5.25 8.48
CA TYR A 201 8.51 -3.99 8.96
C TYR A 201 9.07 -4.07 10.40
N CYS A 202 8.95 -5.20 11.09
CA CYS A 202 9.48 -5.42 12.43
C CYS A 202 11.00 -5.72 12.43
N TYR A 203 11.84 -4.75 12.03
CA TYR A 203 13.29 -4.92 11.83
C TYR A 203 14.05 -5.58 13.00
N GLY A 204 13.66 -5.30 14.25
CA GLY A 204 14.27 -5.91 15.43
C GLY A 204 14.12 -7.44 15.51
N TYR A 205 13.10 -8.01 14.85
CA TYR A 205 12.92 -9.46 14.74
C TYR A 205 13.77 -10.06 13.61
N TRP A 206 13.97 -9.35 12.49
CA TRP A 206 14.92 -9.78 11.44
C TRP A 206 16.33 -9.91 12.02
N LYS A 207 16.74 -8.92 12.82
CA LYS A 207 17.99 -8.94 13.61
C LYS A 207 18.06 -10.18 14.52
N LYS A 208 17.00 -10.48 15.28
CA LYS A 208 16.94 -11.70 16.12
C LYS A 208 17.06 -12.99 15.32
N TYR A 209 16.41 -13.09 14.16
CA TYR A 209 16.47 -14.29 13.32
C TYR A 209 17.90 -14.53 12.81
N ALA A 210 18.56 -13.48 12.32
CA ALA A 210 19.97 -13.56 11.91
C ALA A 210 20.91 -13.89 13.08
N ASP A 211 20.67 -13.34 14.29
CA ASP A 211 21.39 -13.73 15.51
C ASP A 211 21.23 -15.24 15.81
N ILE A 212 20.04 -15.81 15.59
CA ILE A 212 19.75 -17.23 15.84
C ILE A 212 20.47 -18.13 14.81
N GLU A 213 20.41 -17.82 13.52
CA GLU A 213 21.17 -18.54 12.48
C GLU A 213 22.68 -18.51 12.78
N LYS A 214 23.21 -17.33 13.14
CA LYS A 214 24.62 -17.14 13.50
C LYS A 214 25.03 -17.92 14.75
N LYS A 215 24.19 -17.96 15.80
CA LYS A 215 24.43 -18.78 17.02
C LYS A 215 24.57 -20.27 16.71
N HIS A 216 23.90 -20.76 15.67
CA HIS A 216 23.97 -22.15 15.20
C HIS A 216 25.10 -22.40 14.17
N GLY A 217 25.89 -21.38 13.83
CA GLY A 217 26.98 -21.47 12.86
C GLY A 217 26.57 -21.32 11.39
N TYR A 218 25.28 -21.11 11.09
CA TYR A 218 24.78 -20.96 9.72
C TYR A 218 24.94 -19.52 9.21
N ILE A 219 26.19 -19.07 9.08
CA ILE A 219 26.54 -17.70 8.68
C ILE A 219 25.89 -17.30 7.34
N HIS A 220 25.89 -18.18 6.34
CA HIS A 220 25.21 -17.93 5.05
C HIS A 220 23.69 -17.74 5.20
N MET A 221 23.04 -18.44 6.14
CA MET A 221 21.60 -18.25 6.40
C MET A 221 21.34 -16.94 7.14
N ALA A 222 22.25 -16.50 8.02
CA ALA A 222 22.17 -15.19 8.66
C ALA A 222 22.29 -14.04 7.63
N ASP A 223 23.19 -14.17 6.65
CA ASP A 223 23.31 -13.24 5.52
C ASP A 223 22.01 -13.18 4.68
N GLU A 224 21.45 -14.34 4.31
CA GLU A 224 20.17 -14.44 3.60
C GLU A 224 19.02 -13.79 4.40
N VAL A 225 18.96 -14.01 5.72
CA VAL A 225 17.96 -13.37 6.60
C VAL A 225 18.12 -11.85 6.62
N TYR A 226 19.35 -11.31 6.64
CA TYR A 226 19.58 -9.88 6.51
C TYR A 226 19.14 -9.35 5.14
N ARG A 227 19.52 -10.01 4.04
CA ARG A 227 19.16 -9.58 2.68
C ARG A 227 17.64 -9.61 2.45
N ARG A 228 16.92 -10.64 2.92
CA ARG A 228 15.44 -10.68 2.90
C ARG A 228 14.83 -9.57 3.76
N GLY A 229 15.38 -9.31 4.95
CA GLY A 229 14.92 -8.22 5.82
C GLY A 229 15.13 -6.84 5.19
N LEU A 230 16.25 -6.61 4.51
CA LEU A 230 16.54 -5.36 3.82
C LEU A 230 15.72 -5.20 2.53
N GLN A 231 15.40 -6.28 1.82
CA GLN A 231 14.42 -6.24 0.73
C GLN A 231 13.00 -5.89 1.24
N ALA A 232 12.66 -6.32 2.46
CA ALA A 232 11.35 -6.10 3.07
C ALA A 232 11.20 -4.70 3.72
N ILE A 233 12.26 -4.15 4.31
CA ILE A 233 12.28 -2.79 4.89
C ILE A 233 13.62 -2.06 4.58
N PRO A 234 13.84 -1.63 3.32
CA PRO A 234 15.12 -1.04 2.89
C PRO A 234 15.44 0.30 3.57
N LEU A 235 14.46 1.00 4.12
CA LEU A 235 14.66 2.27 4.83
C LEU A 235 15.08 2.09 6.31
N SER A 236 15.28 0.86 6.79
CA SER A 236 15.70 0.62 8.19
C SER A 236 17.21 0.84 8.39
N VAL A 237 17.57 2.08 8.78
CA VAL A 237 18.94 2.48 9.15
C VAL A 237 19.60 1.52 10.16
N ASP A 238 18.87 1.10 11.21
CA ASP A 238 19.39 0.14 12.19
C ASP A 238 19.64 -1.26 11.59
N LEU A 239 18.80 -1.73 10.66
CA LEU A 239 18.99 -3.04 10.03
C LEU A 239 20.21 -3.05 9.10
N TRP A 240 20.44 -1.96 8.35
CA TRP A 240 21.67 -1.77 7.57
C TRP A 240 22.92 -1.75 8.46
N LEU A 241 22.89 -0.99 9.55
CA LEU A 241 24.00 -0.96 10.52
C LEU A 241 24.28 -2.33 11.13
N HIS A 242 23.24 -3.12 11.45
CA HIS A 242 23.39 -4.49 11.91
C HIS A 242 23.96 -5.42 10.83
N TYR A 243 23.51 -5.32 9.58
CA TYR A 243 24.02 -6.13 8.47
C TYR A 243 25.50 -5.82 8.18
N ILE A 244 25.88 -4.54 8.09
CA ILE A 244 27.26 -4.13 7.85
C ILE A 244 28.16 -4.54 9.02
N THR A 245 27.68 -4.49 10.26
CA THR A 245 28.41 -5.03 11.43
C THR A 245 28.61 -6.54 11.30
N PHE A 246 27.57 -7.28 10.91
CA PHE A 246 27.66 -8.72 10.64
C PHE A 246 28.67 -9.04 9.54
N LEU A 247 28.69 -8.30 8.43
CA LEU A 247 29.71 -8.47 7.37
C LEU A 247 31.12 -8.20 7.89
N ARG A 248 31.34 -7.10 8.65
CA ARG A 248 32.64 -6.78 9.27
C ARG A 248 33.15 -7.86 10.22
N GLU A 249 32.25 -8.59 10.90
CA GLU A 249 32.59 -9.68 11.83
C GLU A 249 32.80 -11.05 11.17
N ASN A 250 32.19 -11.31 9.99
CA ASN A 250 32.13 -12.66 9.40
C ASN A 250 32.73 -12.73 7.97
N GLN A 251 33.38 -11.65 7.53
CA GLN A 251 34.16 -11.59 6.28
C GLN A 251 35.32 -12.60 6.26
N ASP A 252 35.46 -13.32 5.15
CA ASP A 252 36.77 -13.86 4.77
C ASP A 252 37.66 -12.68 4.33
N THR A 253 38.91 -12.66 4.80
CA THR A 253 39.90 -11.62 4.50
C THR A 253 41.03 -12.12 3.59
N SER A 254 40.99 -13.40 3.19
CA SER A 254 42.00 -14.03 2.33
C SER A 254 41.88 -13.67 0.85
N ASP A 255 40.72 -13.17 0.40
CA ASP A 255 40.46 -12.82 -1.01
C ASP A 255 40.85 -11.37 -1.40
N GLY A 256 41.03 -10.48 -0.42
CA GLY A 256 41.30 -9.05 -0.66
C GLY A 256 40.09 -8.23 -1.16
N GLU A 257 38.93 -8.83 -1.38
CA GLU A 257 37.71 -8.17 -1.84
C GLU A 257 36.81 -7.69 -0.70
N ALA A 258 37.01 -8.21 0.52
CA ALA A 258 36.20 -7.89 1.70
C ALA A 258 35.99 -6.38 1.92
N GLU A 259 37.03 -5.57 1.70
CA GLU A 259 36.99 -4.10 1.79
C GLU A 259 35.99 -3.50 0.79
N ASN A 260 35.97 -4.00 -0.45
CA ASN A 260 35.04 -3.54 -1.50
C ASN A 260 33.61 -4.00 -1.24
N ARG A 261 33.40 -5.20 -0.66
CA ARG A 261 32.06 -5.67 -0.27
C ARG A 261 31.44 -4.84 0.86
N ILE A 262 32.25 -4.42 1.84
CA ILE A 262 31.80 -3.51 2.90
C ILE A 262 31.48 -2.13 2.32
N ARG A 263 32.33 -1.57 1.44
CA ARG A 263 32.04 -0.31 0.72
C ARG A 263 30.74 -0.36 -0.07
N ALA A 264 30.54 -1.41 -0.87
CA ALA A 264 29.31 -1.60 -1.65
C ALA A 264 28.06 -1.71 -0.76
N SER A 265 28.21 -2.27 0.45
CA SER A 265 27.14 -2.37 1.43
C SER A 265 26.82 -1.03 2.09
N TYR A 266 27.82 -0.19 2.38
CA TYR A 266 27.61 1.20 2.81
C TYR A 266 26.96 2.03 1.70
N GLU A 267 27.43 1.92 0.45
CA GLU A 267 26.81 2.62 -0.70
C GLU A 267 25.35 2.23 -0.92
N HIS A 268 25.04 0.93 -0.89
CA HIS A 268 23.65 0.45 -0.98
C HIS A 268 22.80 0.98 0.19
N ALA A 269 23.34 1.00 1.42
CA ALA A 269 22.65 1.56 2.56
C ALA A 269 22.35 3.06 2.41
N VAL A 270 23.32 3.89 1.98
CA VAL A 270 23.06 5.33 1.81
C VAL A 270 22.16 5.65 0.61
N LEU A 271 22.16 4.82 -0.43
CA LEU A 271 21.20 4.91 -1.53
C LEU A 271 19.78 4.52 -1.09
N ALA A 272 19.64 3.52 -0.21
CA ALA A 272 18.35 3.01 0.26
C ALA A 272 17.72 3.84 1.40
N CYS A 273 18.53 4.37 2.32
CA CYS A 273 18.03 5.07 3.52
C CYS A 273 18.85 6.29 3.96
N GLY A 274 19.91 6.68 3.22
CA GLY A 274 20.76 7.83 3.56
C GLY A 274 20.06 9.19 3.44
N THR A 275 18.87 9.24 2.85
CA THR A 275 18.00 10.42 2.78
C THR A 275 16.97 10.51 3.92
N ASP A 276 16.94 9.55 4.85
CA ASP A 276 16.17 9.71 6.09
C ASP A 276 16.79 10.82 6.95
N PHE A 277 15.96 11.70 7.49
CA PHE A 277 16.39 12.77 8.40
C PHE A 277 17.14 12.28 9.65
N ARG A 278 17.00 11.00 10.03
CA ARG A 278 17.69 10.37 11.17
C ARG A 278 18.73 9.33 10.74
N SER A 279 19.21 9.41 9.50
CA SER A 279 20.26 8.55 8.94
C SER A 279 21.67 8.87 9.46
N ASP A 280 21.84 9.87 10.33
CA ASP A 280 23.13 10.39 10.81
C ASP A 280 24.11 9.28 11.24
N ARG A 281 23.62 8.27 11.97
CA ARG A 281 24.43 7.12 12.45
C ARG A 281 24.99 6.24 11.33
N LEU A 282 24.34 6.18 10.15
CA LEU A 282 24.85 5.47 8.99
C LEU A 282 26.00 6.24 8.34
N TRP A 283 25.81 7.54 8.14
CA TRP A 283 26.84 8.43 7.58
C TRP A 283 28.07 8.51 8.49
N GLU A 284 27.89 8.66 9.80
CA GLU A 284 28.99 8.60 10.77
C GLU A 284 29.74 7.27 10.74
N ALA A 285 29.02 6.14 10.65
CA ALA A 285 29.64 4.82 10.57
C ALA A 285 30.42 4.62 9.25
N TYR A 286 29.95 5.19 8.14
CA TYR A 286 30.64 5.12 6.84
C TYR A 286 31.89 6.01 6.83
N ILE A 287 31.78 7.26 7.30
CA ILE A 287 32.88 8.21 7.46
C ILE A 287 33.98 7.62 8.36
N ALA A 288 33.59 7.04 9.51
CA ALA A 288 34.53 6.39 10.41
C ALA A 288 35.24 5.22 9.73
N TRP A 289 34.53 4.38 8.96
CA TRP A 289 35.11 3.22 8.29
C TRP A 289 36.06 3.60 7.13
N GLU A 290 35.74 4.58 6.30
CA GLU A 290 36.68 5.09 5.27
C GLU A 290 37.91 5.77 5.89
N THR A 291 37.73 6.38 7.08
CA THR A 291 38.84 6.92 7.88
C THR A 291 39.72 5.78 8.44
N GLU A 292 39.12 4.68 8.91
CA GLU A 292 39.85 3.44 9.30
C GLU A 292 40.63 2.84 8.12
N GLN A 293 40.13 2.96 6.88
CA GLN A 293 40.86 2.53 5.67
C GLN A 293 41.93 3.55 5.21
N GLY A 294 42.02 4.73 5.84
CA GLY A 294 42.93 5.80 5.44
C GLY A 294 42.58 6.49 4.12
N LYS A 295 41.39 6.25 3.55
CA LYS A 295 41.00 6.73 2.21
C LYS A 295 40.36 8.12 2.31
N LEU A 296 41.19 9.10 2.65
CA LEU A 296 40.75 10.47 2.95
C LEU A 296 39.96 11.16 1.82
N ALA A 297 40.21 10.82 0.55
CA ALA A 297 39.41 11.31 -0.58
C ALA A 297 37.97 10.74 -0.57
N ASN A 298 37.79 9.46 -0.22
CA ASN A 298 36.47 8.87 -0.03
C ASN A 298 35.74 9.57 1.12
N VAL A 299 36.45 9.86 2.23
CA VAL A 299 35.89 10.60 3.38
C VAL A 299 35.34 11.96 2.94
N THR A 300 36.07 12.72 2.12
CA THR A 300 35.58 13.99 1.55
C THR A 300 34.35 13.78 0.65
N ALA A 301 34.37 12.80 -0.25
CA ALA A 301 33.24 12.51 -1.13
C ALA A 301 31.98 12.08 -0.37
N VAL A 302 32.12 11.38 0.77
CA VAL A 302 31.01 11.07 1.69
C VAL A 302 30.53 12.32 2.41
N TYR A 303 31.43 13.22 2.84
CA TYR A 303 31.05 14.52 3.42
C TYR A 303 30.28 15.40 2.44
N ASP A 304 30.75 15.56 1.20
CA ASP A 304 30.10 16.39 0.19
C ASP A 304 28.67 15.91 -0.12
N ARG A 305 28.40 14.60 0.00
CA ARG A 305 27.05 14.03 -0.11
C ARG A 305 26.18 14.37 1.10
N ILE A 306 26.61 14.07 2.33
CA ILE A 306 25.79 14.30 3.54
C ILE A 306 25.57 15.80 3.82
N LEU A 307 26.51 16.67 3.46
CA LEU A 307 26.33 18.12 3.59
C LEU A 307 25.22 18.68 2.68
N CYS A 308 24.81 17.94 1.64
CA CYS A 308 23.66 18.28 0.79
C CYS A 308 22.32 17.69 1.28
N ILE A 309 22.30 16.84 2.31
CA ILE A 309 21.12 16.08 2.75
C ILE A 309 20.58 16.64 4.08
N PRO A 310 19.29 16.98 4.18
CA PRO A 310 18.68 17.40 5.45
C PRO A 310 18.64 16.26 6.48
N THR A 311 19.44 16.37 7.55
CA THR A 311 19.43 15.43 8.68
C THR A 311 19.39 16.13 10.04
N GLN A 312 19.15 15.36 11.11
CA GLN A 312 19.01 15.88 12.47
C GLN A 312 20.31 16.48 13.01
N LEU A 313 21.47 15.95 12.61
CA LEU A 313 22.80 16.36 13.11
C LEU A 313 23.66 17.04 12.03
N TYR A 314 23.06 17.60 10.97
CA TYR A 314 23.72 18.33 9.87
C TYR A 314 24.86 19.27 10.32
N SER A 315 24.67 20.03 11.40
CA SER A 315 25.67 20.94 11.98
C SER A 315 26.85 20.23 12.64
N GLN A 316 26.66 19.02 13.17
CA GLN A 316 27.74 18.19 13.70
C GLN A 316 28.56 17.56 12.57
N HIS A 317 27.92 17.10 11.49
CA HIS A 317 28.63 16.60 10.30
C HIS A 317 29.51 17.68 9.69
N PHE A 318 29.02 18.91 9.61
CA PHE A 318 29.79 20.04 9.09
C PHE A 318 30.93 20.50 10.02
N GLN A 319 30.76 20.39 11.34
CA GLN A 319 31.86 20.62 12.28
C GLN A 319 32.95 19.54 12.13
N LYS A 320 32.57 18.25 12.02
CA LYS A 320 33.50 17.15 11.75
C LYS A 320 34.20 17.26 10.39
N PHE A 321 33.52 17.79 9.37
CA PHE A 321 34.13 18.12 8.08
C PHE A 321 35.23 19.20 8.23
N LYS A 322 34.97 20.28 8.99
CA LYS A 322 35.97 21.31 9.28
C LYS A 322 37.19 20.71 10.01
N GLU A 323 36.97 19.81 10.96
CA GLU A 323 38.04 19.09 11.67
C GLU A 323 38.83 18.16 10.74
N HIS A 324 38.18 17.45 9.81
CA HIS A 324 38.83 16.63 8.76
C HIS A 324 39.73 17.48 7.85
N VAL A 325 39.23 18.61 7.35
CA VAL A 325 39.99 19.54 6.48
C VAL A 325 41.18 20.17 7.22
N GLN A 326 41.00 20.57 8.49
CA GLN A 326 42.06 21.16 9.32
C GLN A 326 43.11 20.14 9.77
N SER A 327 42.74 18.87 9.92
CA SER A 327 43.67 17.81 10.36
C SER A 327 44.53 17.26 9.21
N ASN A 328 43.99 17.24 7.99
CA ASN A 328 44.62 16.56 6.84
C ASN A 328 45.26 17.54 5.84
N ASN A 329 46.08 17.01 4.93
CA ASN A 329 46.65 17.76 3.80
C ASN A 329 45.69 17.69 2.60
N PRO A 330 45.30 18.83 1.96
CA PRO A 330 44.44 18.86 0.78
C PRO A 330 44.82 17.85 -0.32
N LYS A 331 46.11 17.59 -0.53
CA LYS A 331 46.62 16.62 -1.53
C LYS A 331 46.20 15.16 -1.31
N HIS A 332 45.65 14.82 -0.15
CA HIS A 332 45.21 13.46 0.17
C HIS A 332 43.69 13.31 0.22
N PHE A 333 42.95 14.42 0.21
CA PHE A 333 41.50 14.42 0.43
C PHE A 333 40.69 15.14 -0.68
N LEU A 334 41.35 15.89 -1.57
CA LEU A 334 40.77 16.44 -2.80
C LEU A 334 41.12 15.54 -4.00
N SER A 335 40.40 15.68 -5.13
CA SER A 335 40.85 15.14 -6.41
C SER A 335 42.04 15.93 -6.97
N GLU A 336 42.80 15.36 -7.90
CA GLU A 336 43.90 16.10 -8.56
C GLU A 336 43.37 17.30 -9.35
N GLU A 337 42.19 17.17 -9.96
CA GLU A 337 41.50 18.22 -10.71
C GLU A 337 41.08 19.38 -9.79
N GLU A 338 40.40 19.09 -8.68
CA GLU A 338 39.97 20.09 -7.70
C GLU A 338 41.18 20.76 -7.01
N PHE A 339 42.21 19.99 -6.68
CA PHE A 339 43.45 20.53 -6.11
C PHE A 339 44.13 21.51 -7.08
N VAL A 340 44.25 21.16 -8.36
CA VAL A 340 44.86 22.04 -9.38
C VAL A 340 43.98 23.27 -9.64
N GLN A 341 42.65 23.11 -9.71
CA GLN A 341 41.72 24.23 -9.86
C GLN A 341 41.85 25.23 -8.71
N LEU A 342 41.77 24.77 -7.46
CA LEU A 342 41.89 25.63 -6.28
C LEU A 342 43.26 26.32 -6.20
N ARG A 343 44.35 25.64 -6.60
CA ARG A 343 45.68 26.24 -6.73
C ARG A 343 45.69 27.37 -7.77
N VAL A 344 45.04 27.20 -8.93
CA VAL A 344 44.92 28.23 -9.98
C VAL A 344 44.01 29.40 -9.55
N GLU A 345 42.91 29.13 -8.84
CA GLU A 345 42.03 30.17 -8.30
C GLU A 345 42.77 31.04 -7.27
N LEU A 346 43.45 30.42 -6.30
CA LEU A 346 44.27 31.13 -5.32
C LEU A 346 45.44 31.89 -5.98
N ALA A 347 46.04 31.33 -7.04
CA ALA A 347 47.07 32.02 -7.81
C ALA A 347 46.54 33.30 -8.48
N ASN A 348 45.32 33.24 -9.03
CA ASN A 348 44.70 34.39 -9.69
C ASN A 348 44.17 35.43 -8.69
N ALA A 349 43.61 35.00 -7.56
CA ALA A 349 43.19 35.89 -6.48
C ALA A 349 44.36 36.67 -5.84
N ASN A 350 45.57 36.06 -5.81
CA ASN A 350 46.78 36.67 -5.26
C ASN A 350 47.57 37.54 -6.27
N LYS A 351 47.13 37.66 -7.53
CA LYS A 351 47.76 38.59 -8.50
C LYS A 351 47.38 40.04 -8.14
N PRO A 352 48.35 40.94 -7.89
CA PRO A 352 48.05 42.36 -7.75
C PRO A 352 47.43 42.91 -9.03
N SER A 353 46.46 43.82 -8.92
CA SER A 353 45.72 44.40 -10.05
C SER A 353 46.54 45.35 -10.96
N GLY A 354 47.85 45.18 -11.01
CA GLY A 354 48.76 45.96 -11.85
C GLY A 354 50.22 45.90 -11.40
N ASP A 355 50.96 44.88 -11.84
CA ASP A 355 52.38 45.01 -12.17
C ASP A 355 52.83 43.87 -13.11
N ASP A 356 53.60 44.17 -14.16
CA ASP A 356 54.17 43.18 -15.10
C ASP A 356 55.42 42.50 -14.53
N ALA A 357 55.31 42.00 -13.29
CA ALA A 357 56.33 41.16 -12.69
C ALA A 357 56.26 39.75 -13.28
N PRO A 358 57.40 39.11 -13.64
CA PRO A 358 57.42 37.70 -13.97
C PRO A 358 57.08 36.90 -12.71
N GLY A 359 55.82 36.47 -12.60
CA GLY A 359 55.36 35.67 -11.48
C GLY A 359 56.16 34.38 -11.37
N GLU A 360 56.40 33.92 -10.14
CA GLU A 360 56.80 32.53 -9.94
C GLU A 360 55.68 31.64 -10.48
N GLU A 361 55.95 30.94 -11.60
CA GLU A 361 55.01 29.96 -12.14
C GLU A 361 54.83 28.84 -11.10
N LEU A 362 53.69 28.86 -10.42
CA LEU A 362 53.30 27.81 -9.48
C LEU A 362 53.28 26.48 -10.23
N PRO A 363 53.85 25.39 -9.68
CA PRO A 363 54.02 24.13 -10.40
C PRO A 363 52.69 23.63 -11.00
N PRO A 364 52.60 23.44 -12.33
CA PRO A 364 51.38 23.01 -13.00
C PRO A 364 51.12 21.53 -12.70
N GLY A 365 50.30 21.27 -11.68
CA GLY A 365 49.97 19.92 -11.21
C GLY A 365 49.92 19.85 -9.68
N THR A 366 50.08 18.64 -9.14
CA THR A 366 50.03 18.32 -7.70
C THR A 366 51.38 18.44 -6.99
N GLU A 367 52.43 18.98 -7.64
CA GLU A 367 53.77 19.10 -7.07
C GLU A 367 53.84 20.02 -5.82
N ASP A 368 54.88 19.83 -5.02
CA ASP A 368 55.12 20.59 -3.79
C ASP A 368 55.86 21.91 -4.08
N LEU A 369 55.45 23.00 -3.41
CA LEU A 369 56.21 24.24 -3.48
C LEU A 369 57.62 24.06 -2.87
N PRO A 370 58.70 24.53 -3.55
CA PRO A 370 60.07 24.36 -3.06
C PRO A 370 60.35 25.05 -1.72
N ASP A 371 59.69 26.18 -1.47
CA ASP A 371 59.76 26.94 -0.22
C ASP A 371 58.78 26.36 0.82
N PRO A 372 59.26 25.82 1.97
CA PRO A 372 58.39 25.29 3.01
C PRO A 372 57.41 26.31 3.60
N ALA A 373 57.77 27.60 3.65
CA ALA A 373 56.89 28.64 4.18
C ALA A 373 55.71 28.91 3.24
N LYS A 374 56.00 29.07 1.94
CA LYS A 374 54.95 29.20 0.90
C LYS A 374 54.06 27.97 0.82
N ARG A 375 54.62 26.77 1.04
CA ARG A 375 53.86 25.51 1.08
C ARG A 375 52.85 25.49 2.24
N VAL A 376 53.23 25.95 3.43
CA VAL A 376 52.32 26.02 4.58
C VAL A 376 51.21 27.05 4.34
N THR A 377 51.52 28.22 3.77
CA THR A 377 50.48 29.21 3.44
C THR A 377 49.57 28.76 2.30
N GLU A 378 50.08 28.04 1.30
CA GLU A 378 49.25 27.39 0.27
C GLU A 378 48.26 26.39 0.90
N ILE A 379 48.75 25.45 1.72
CA ILE A 379 47.90 24.43 2.37
C ILE A 379 46.79 25.07 3.21
N GLU A 380 47.10 26.11 3.99
CA GLU A 380 46.10 26.76 4.83
C GLU A 380 45.11 27.61 4.04
N ASN A 381 45.55 28.28 2.96
CA ASN A 381 44.65 28.98 2.03
C ASN A 381 43.70 28.01 1.31
N MET A 382 44.20 26.83 0.90
CA MET A 382 43.36 25.79 0.28
C MET A 382 42.35 25.22 1.28
N ARG A 383 42.74 24.96 2.53
CA ARG A 383 41.82 24.54 3.61
C ARG A 383 40.72 25.56 3.85
N HIS A 384 41.08 26.85 3.94
CA HIS A 384 40.11 27.93 4.08
C HIS A 384 39.13 27.95 2.91
N LYS A 385 39.63 27.86 1.67
CA LYS A 385 38.79 27.90 0.47
C LYS A 385 37.84 26.69 0.36
N VAL A 386 38.30 25.49 0.70
CA VAL A 386 37.45 24.28 0.78
C VAL A 386 36.33 24.45 1.82
N ILE A 387 36.65 24.98 3.00
CA ILE A 387 35.66 25.23 4.06
C ILE A 387 34.66 26.32 3.63
N GLU A 388 35.12 27.40 2.98
CA GLU A 388 34.29 28.46 2.44
C GLU A 388 33.28 27.92 1.40
N THR A 389 33.73 27.16 0.41
CA THR A 389 32.86 26.58 -0.63
C THR A 389 31.81 25.63 -0.03
N ARG A 390 32.17 24.77 0.94
CA ARG A 390 31.20 23.87 1.60
C ARG A 390 30.33 24.59 2.64
N GLN A 391 30.69 25.79 3.12
CA GLN A 391 29.85 26.62 3.98
C GLN A 391 28.59 27.12 3.24
N GLU A 392 28.68 27.42 1.95
CA GLU A 392 27.50 27.81 1.15
C GLU A 392 26.50 26.66 1.00
N VAL A 393 26.99 25.45 0.71
CA VAL A 393 26.21 24.21 0.66
C VAL A 393 25.55 23.92 2.01
N PHE A 394 26.30 24.03 3.11
CA PHE A 394 25.78 23.89 4.47
C PHE A 394 24.67 24.90 4.77
N ASN A 395 24.84 26.18 4.43
CA ASN A 395 23.83 27.22 4.67
C ASN A 395 22.53 26.95 3.91
N HIS A 396 22.60 26.39 2.71
CA HIS A 396 21.42 25.95 1.95
C HIS A 396 20.72 24.77 2.62
N ASN A 397 21.48 23.75 3.03
CA ASN A 397 20.93 22.59 3.73
C ASN A 397 20.31 22.97 5.10
N GLU A 398 20.93 23.88 5.86
CA GLU A 398 20.38 24.43 7.10
C GLU A 398 18.99 25.06 6.90
N HIS A 399 18.77 25.76 5.79
CA HIS A 399 17.46 26.29 5.42
C HIS A 399 16.44 25.19 5.08
N GLU A 400 16.86 24.15 4.35
CA GLU A 400 16.00 23.00 4.03
C GLU A 400 15.68 22.11 5.25
N VAL A 401 16.59 22.02 6.23
CA VAL A 401 16.35 21.43 7.56
C VAL A 401 15.35 22.29 8.34
N SER A 402 15.55 23.62 8.38
CA SER A 402 14.72 24.56 9.14
C SER A 402 13.24 24.49 8.73
N LYS A 403 12.95 24.40 7.43
CA LYS A 403 11.59 24.18 6.89
C LYS A 403 10.89 22.94 7.43
N ARG A 404 11.64 21.91 7.81
CA ARG A 404 11.14 20.54 8.08
C ARG A 404 11.27 20.13 9.54
N TRP A 405 12.06 20.85 10.32
CA TRP A 405 12.37 20.54 11.72
C TRP A 405 11.12 20.25 12.56
N ALA A 406 10.09 21.09 12.46
CA ALA A 406 8.85 20.93 13.23
C ALA A 406 8.13 19.60 12.92
N PHE A 407 8.08 19.20 11.64
CA PHE A 407 7.46 17.93 11.23
C PHE A 407 8.28 16.72 11.67
N GLU A 408 9.60 16.76 11.48
CA GLU A 408 10.52 15.68 11.88
C GLU A 408 10.59 15.55 13.40
N GLU A 409 10.51 16.64 14.17
CA GLU A 409 10.38 16.62 15.62
C GLU A 409 9.02 16.05 16.04
N GLY A 410 7.94 16.33 15.31
CA GLY A 410 6.60 15.79 15.54
C GLY A 410 6.51 14.26 15.44
N ILE A 411 7.38 13.62 14.66
CA ILE A 411 7.44 12.15 14.52
C ILE A 411 8.06 11.52 15.77
N LYS A 412 7.22 11.21 16.78
CA LYS A 412 7.69 10.55 18.02
C LYS A 412 7.95 9.05 17.85
N ARG A 413 7.33 8.38 16.86
CA ARG A 413 7.60 6.97 16.51
C ARG A 413 7.82 6.78 15.00
N PRO A 414 9.08 6.74 14.53
CA PRO A 414 9.39 6.56 13.10
C PRO A 414 9.34 5.10 12.63
N TYR A 415 9.30 4.13 13.55
CA TYR A 415 9.30 2.69 13.26
C TYR A 415 7.89 2.07 13.35
N PHE A 416 7.70 0.96 12.64
CA PHE A 416 6.46 0.18 12.70
C PHE A 416 6.21 -0.41 14.09
N HIS A 417 4.98 -0.27 14.60
CA HIS A 417 4.51 -0.97 15.80
C HIS A 417 2.97 -1.04 15.79
N VAL A 418 2.39 -2.20 16.16
CA VAL A 418 0.94 -2.48 16.02
C VAL A 418 0.01 -1.58 16.85
N LYS A 419 0.42 -1.17 18.07
CA LYS A 419 -0.28 -0.12 18.84
C LYS A 419 -0.52 1.11 17.97
N ALA A 420 -1.76 1.58 17.93
CA ALA A 420 -2.16 2.77 17.19
C ALA A 420 -1.29 3.99 17.52
N LEU A 421 -0.99 4.80 16.50
CA LEU A 421 -0.49 6.16 16.64
C LEU A 421 -1.59 7.09 17.15
N GLU A 422 -1.18 8.14 17.83
CA GLU A 422 -2.05 9.24 18.26
C GLU A 422 -2.50 10.07 17.06
N LYS A 423 -3.70 10.65 17.13
CA LYS A 423 -4.26 11.50 16.06
C LYS A 423 -3.36 12.72 15.74
N THR A 424 -2.63 13.22 16.73
CA THR A 424 -1.58 14.26 16.59
C THR A 424 -0.47 13.83 15.64
N GLN A 425 0.05 12.62 15.79
CA GLN A 425 1.11 12.09 14.92
C GLN A 425 0.59 11.76 13.52
N LEU A 426 -0.65 11.27 13.40
CA LEU A 426 -1.32 11.06 12.10
C LEU A 426 -1.58 12.39 11.36
N ASN A 427 -1.91 13.46 12.08
CA ASN A 427 -2.01 14.81 11.53
C ASN A 427 -0.65 15.30 11.02
N ASN A 428 0.39 15.22 11.85
CA ASN A 428 1.75 15.61 11.49
C ASN A 428 2.26 14.88 10.22
N TRP A 429 1.99 13.58 10.09
CA TRP A 429 2.32 12.83 8.88
C TRP A 429 1.53 13.30 7.64
N ARG A 430 0.24 13.62 7.78
CA ARG A 430 -0.55 14.17 6.66
C ARG A 430 -0.01 15.54 6.24
N GLU A 431 0.15 16.45 7.19
CA GLU A 431 0.60 17.83 6.98
C GLU A 431 2.03 17.89 6.39
N TYR A 432 2.95 17.01 6.81
CA TYR A 432 4.29 16.91 6.23
C TYR A 432 4.28 16.33 4.81
N LEU A 433 3.44 15.32 4.55
CA LEU A 433 3.25 14.80 3.19
C LEU A 433 2.63 15.85 2.26
N ASP A 434 1.67 16.65 2.73
CA ASP A 434 1.11 17.77 1.96
C ASP A 434 2.19 18.84 1.68
N PHE A 435 3.04 19.17 2.67
CA PHE A 435 4.17 20.09 2.48
C PHE A 435 5.16 19.64 1.39
N GLU A 436 5.64 18.38 1.42
CA GLU A 436 6.57 17.89 0.37
C GLU A 436 5.84 17.69 -0.97
N LEU A 437 4.54 17.37 -1.00
CA LEU A 437 3.76 17.31 -2.25
C LEU A 437 3.65 18.67 -2.96
N GLU A 438 3.66 19.76 -2.20
CA GLU A 438 3.63 21.14 -2.74
C GLU A 438 5.03 21.72 -3.02
N ASN A 439 6.07 21.32 -2.27
CA ASN A 439 7.37 22.01 -2.24
C ASN A 439 8.61 21.11 -2.48
N GLY A 440 8.45 19.78 -2.48
CA GLY A 440 9.54 18.80 -2.57
C GLY A 440 9.78 18.28 -3.99
N THR A 441 10.90 17.56 -4.17
CA THR A 441 11.17 16.82 -5.41
C THR A 441 10.43 15.48 -5.42
N PRO A 442 10.16 14.85 -6.59
CA PRO A 442 9.44 13.58 -6.66
C PRO A 442 10.11 12.46 -5.85
N GLU A 443 11.43 12.40 -5.86
CA GLU A 443 12.23 11.41 -5.11
C GLU A 443 12.05 11.62 -3.60
N ARG A 444 12.02 12.88 -3.16
CA ARG A 444 11.84 13.24 -1.76
C ARG A 444 10.42 12.94 -1.27
N VAL A 445 9.40 13.15 -2.12
CA VAL A 445 8.00 12.76 -1.86
C VAL A 445 7.89 11.24 -1.72
N VAL A 446 8.47 10.48 -2.65
CA VAL A 446 8.52 8.99 -2.60
C VAL A 446 9.19 8.50 -1.33
N VAL A 447 10.36 9.03 -0.97
CA VAL A 447 11.06 8.68 0.28
C VAL A 447 10.19 9.00 1.51
N LEU A 448 9.54 10.16 1.57
CA LEU A 448 8.67 10.49 2.70
C LEU A 448 7.44 9.57 2.78
N PHE A 449 6.86 9.16 1.66
CA PHE A 449 5.78 8.18 1.64
C PHE A 449 6.22 6.81 2.17
N GLU A 450 7.36 6.25 1.72
CA GLU A 450 7.84 4.96 2.26
C GLU A 450 8.18 5.05 3.77
N ARG A 451 8.80 6.16 4.22
CA ARG A 451 9.02 6.44 5.67
C ARG A 451 7.69 6.49 6.44
N CYS A 452 6.70 7.21 5.90
CA CYS A 452 5.38 7.31 6.51
C CYS A 452 4.71 5.94 6.59
N LEU A 453 4.75 5.14 5.52
CA LEU A 453 4.14 3.81 5.49
C LEU A 453 4.81 2.81 6.43
N ILE A 454 6.09 2.97 6.78
CA ILE A 454 6.70 2.18 7.85
C ILE A 454 6.03 2.48 9.21
N ALA A 455 5.93 3.75 9.59
CA ALA A 455 5.29 4.13 10.87
C ALA A 455 3.76 3.89 10.87
N CYS A 456 3.11 4.05 9.72
CA CYS A 456 1.66 4.11 9.53
C CYS A 456 1.06 2.93 8.73
N ALA A 457 1.74 1.78 8.61
CA ALA A 457 1.30 0.68 7.75
C ALA A 457 -0.15 0.20 7.99
N LEU A 458 -0.69 0.35 9.20
CA LEU A 458 -2.06 -0.06 9.56
C LEU A 458 -3.16 0.97 9.19
N TYR A 459 -2.81 2.07 8.51
CA TYR A 459 -3.71 3.18 8.19
C TYR A 459 -3.91 3.32 6.67
N GLU A 460 -5.06 2.87 6.17
CA GLU A 460 -5.37 2.85 4.73
C GLU A 460 -5.33 4.23 4.06
N GLU A 461 -5.53 5.33 4.81
CA GLU A 461 -5.49 6.70 4.28
C GLU A 461 -4.14 7.07 3.63
N PHE A 462 -3.01 6.59 4.15
CA PHE A 462 -1.69 6.89 3.59
C PHE A 462 -1.36 6.04 2.35
N TRP A 463 -1.72 4.75 2.35
CA TRP A 463 -1.58 3.89 1.17
C TRP A 463 -2.40 4.42 -0.01
N ILE A 464 -3.63 4.86 0.25
CA ILE A 464 -4.52 5.45 -0.76
C ILE A 464 -3.98 6.81 -1.24
N LYS A 465 -3.42 7.64 -0.35
CA LYS A 465 -2.79 8.92 -0.73
C LYS A 465 -1.55 8.71 -1.61
N TYR A 466 -0.72 7.71 -1.31
CA TYR A 466 0.48 7.38 -2.08
C TYR A 466 0.16 6.76 -3.44
N ALA A 467 -0.79 5.83 -3.50
CA ALA A 467 -1.29 5.27 -4.75
C ALA A 467 -1.79 6.39 -5.68
N LYS A 468 -2.60 7.32 -5.17
CA LYS A 468 -3.07 8.50 -5.92
C LYS A 468 -1.94 9.43 -6.40
N TYR A 469 -0.87 9.59 -5.64
CA TYR A 469 0.30 10.35 -6.10
C TYR A 469 0.95 9.64 -7.30
N LEU A 470 1.15 8.32 -7.22
CA LEU A 470 1.78 7.52 -8.27
C LEU A 470 0.92 7.33 -9.54
N GLU A 471 -0.39 7.58 -9.51
CA GLU A 471 -1.30 7.48 -10.68
C GLU A 471 -0.82 8.30 -11.89
N SER A 472 -0.10 9.40 -11.65
CA SER A 472 0.47 10.25 -12.70
C SER A 472 1.90 9.89 -13.15
N TYR A 473 2.56 8.93 -12.49
CA TYR A 473 3.97 8.57 -12.73
C TYR A 473 4.14 7.12 -13.21
N SER A 474 3.48 6.14 -12.57
CA SER A 474 3.68 4.73 -12.90
C SER A 474 2.50 3.84 -12.49
N VAL A 475 1.83 3.25 -13.48
CA VAL A 475 0.76 2.26 -13.29
C VAL A 475 1.26 1.05 -12.49
N GLU A 476 2.48 0.57 -12.74
CA GLU A 476 3.04 -0.56 -11.98
C GLU A 476 3.44 -0.14 -10.56
N GLY A 477 3.84 1.12 -10.35
CA GLY A 477 4.00 1.68 -9.00
C GLY A 477 2.71 1.65 -8.20
N VAL A 478 1.59 2.11 -8.80
CA VAL A 478 0.26 2.05 -8.17
C VAL A 478 -0.15 0.60 -7.86
N ARG A 479 0.05 -0.32 -8.80
CA ARG A 479 -0.20 -1.76 -8.59
C ARG A 479 0.62 -2.33 -7.44
N HIS A 480 1.91 -2.04 -7.39
CA HIS A 480 2.80 -2.49 -6.31
C HIS A 480 2.33 -1.97 -4.95
N ILE A 481 2.00 -0.68 -4.84
CA ILE A 481 1.55 -0.07 -3.58
C ILE A 481 0.19 -0.64 -3.13
N PHE A 482 -0.77 -0.83 -4.03
CA PHE A 482 -2.03 -1.49 -3.68
C PHE A 482 -1.81 -2.95 -3.25
N LYS A 483 -0.99 -3.72 -3.98
CA LYS A 483 -0.68 -5.12 -3.62
C LYS A 483 0.00 -5.20 -2.25
N LYS A 484 1.03 -4.39 -2.01
CA LYS A 484 1.75 -4.26 -0.73
C LYS A 484 0.80 -3.88 0.42
N ALA A 485 -0.12 -2.95 0.20
CA ALA A 485 -1.16 -2.61 1.17
C ALA A 485 -2.09 -3.80 1.45
N CYS A 486 -2.68 -4.39 0.39
CA CYS A 486 -3.78 -5.33 0.48
C CYS A 486 -3.38 -6.75 0.88
N THR A 487 -2.22 -7.26 0.44
CA THR A 487 -1.81 -8.65 0.69
C THR A 487 -0.93 -8.84 1.93
N VAL A 488 -0.34 -7.76 2.46
CA VAL A 488 0.56 -7.81 3.64
C VAL A 488 -0.08 -7.10 4.84
N HIS A 489 -0.29 -5.79 4.74
CA HIS A 489 -0.56 -4.96 5.92
C HIS A 489 -2.05 -4.78 6.26
N LEU A 490 -2.94 -4.85 5.27
CA LEU A 490 -4.36 -4.51 5.39
C LEU A 490 -5.33 -5.56 4.77
N PRO A 491 -5.14 -6.88 4.99
CA PRO A 491 -5.93 -7.93 4.31
C PRO A 491 -7.44 -7.87 4.59
N LYS A 492 -7.86 -7.33 5.75
CA LYS A 492 -9.28 -7.23 6.15
C LYS A 492 -9.89 -5.83 5.97
N LYS A 493 -9.22 -4.89 5.28
CA LYS A 493 -9.71 -3.51 5.08
C LYS A 493 -10.40 -3.33 3.73
N PRO A 494 -11.74 -3.25 3.65
CA PRO A 494 -12.43 -3.27 2.36
C PRO A 494 -12.21 -2.02 1.51
N THR A 495 -11.90 -0.84 2.09
CA THR A 495 -11.80 0.39 1.30
C THR A 495 -10.64 0.34 0.31
N VAL A 496 -9.44 -0.04 0.78
CA VAL A 496 -8.24 -0.14 -0.08
C VAL A 496 -8.35 -1.26 -1.12
N HIS A 497 -8.92 -2.43 -0.78
CA HIS A 497 -9.17 -3.52 -1.74
C HIS A 497 -10.19 -3.14 -2.82
N LEU A 498 -11.25 -2.40 -2.46
CA LEU A 498 -12.25 -1.91 -3.42
C LEU A 498 -11.69 -0.84 -4.36
N LEU A 499 -10.67 -0.09 -3.93
CA LEU A 499 -9.95 0.87 -4.77
C LEU A 499 -8.95 0.15 -5.69
N TRP A 500 -8.20 -0.83 -5.17
CA TRP A 500 -7.30 -1.67 -6.00
C TRP A 500 -8.06 -2.38 -7.12
N ALA A 501 -9.18 -3.04 -6.81
CA ALA A 501 -10.00 -3.71 -7.83
C ALA A 501 -10.60 -2.72 -8.86
N ALA A 502 -10.94 -1.49 -8.45
CA ALA A 502 -11.41 -0.46 -9.37
C ALA A 502 -10.27 0.10 -10.26
N PHE A 503 -9.05 0.18 -9.73
CA PHE A 503 -7.85 0.53 -10.48
C PHE A 503 -7.51 -0.57 -11.51
N GLU A 504 -7.47 -1.85 -11.12
CA GLU A 504 -7.21 -2.94 -12.07
C GLU A 504 -8.29 -3.02 -13.16
N GLU A 505 -9.57 -2.82 -12.81
CA GLU A 505 -10.67 -2.70 -13.78
C GLU A 505 -10.46 -1.52 -14.75
N GLN A 506 -9.93 -0.39 -14.28
CA GLN A 506 -9.59 0.78 -15.12
C GLN A 506 -8.37 0.53 -16.02
N GLN A 507 -7.41 -0.30 -15.61
CA GLN A 507 -6.29 -0.73 -16.45
C GLN A 507 -6.65 -1.87 -17.42
N GLY A 508 -7.87 -2.42 -17.35
CA GLY A 508 -8.32 -3.56 -18.16
C GLY A 508 -7.99 -4.94 -17.59
N SER A 509 -7.36 -5.01 -16.41
CA SER A 509 -7.04 -6.24 -15.67
C SER A 509 -8.28 -6.83 -14.95
N VAL A 510 -9.33 -7.14 -15.71
CA VAL A 510 -10.65 -7.52 -15.16
C VAL A 510 -10.59 -8.79 -14.30
N GLU A 511 -9.76 -9.79 -14.65
CA GLU A 511 -9.64 -11.02 -13.88
C GLU A 511 -8.93 -10.80 -12.52
N GLU A 512 -7.92 -9.93 -12.46
CA GLU A 512 -7.31 -9.52 -11.18
C GLU A 512 -8.35 -8.80 -10.31
N ALA A 513 -9.13 -7.88 -10.89
CA ALA A 513 -10.22 -7.21 -10.19
C ALA A 513 -11.27 -8.21 -9.64
N ARG A 514 -11.59 -9.29 -10.37
CA ARG A 514 -12.43 -10.38 -9.85
C ARG A 514 -11.76 -11.12 -8.69
N GLY A 515 -10.48 -11.47 -8.83
CA GLY A 515 -9.69 -12.18 -7.83
C GLY A 515 -9.63 -11.41 -6.50
N ILE A 516 -9.26 -10.13 -6.55
CA ILE A 516 -9.20 -9.21 -5.40
C ILE A 516 -10.55 -9.16 -4.67
N LEU A 517 -11.64 -8.95 -5.42
CA LEU A 517 -12.97 -8.83 -4.82
C LEU A 517 -13.51 -10.14 -4.25
N LYS A 518 -13.18 -11.28 -4.87
CA LYS A 518 -13.51 -12.61 -4.33
C LYS A 518 -12.75 -12.85 -3.02
N ALA A 519 -11.43 -12.65 -3.02
CA ALA A 519 -10.60 -12.81 -1.82
C ALA A 519 -11.04 -11.90 -0.67
N MET A 520 -11.41 -10.64 -0.95
CA MET A 520 -11.97 -9.71 0.04
C MET A 520 -13.32 -10.18 0.62
N GLU A 521 -14.16 -10.83 -0.19
CA GLU A 521 -15.45 -11.38 0.27
C GLU A 521 -15.27 -12.66 1.11
N GLU A 522 -14.27 -13.47 0.80
CA GLU A 522 -13.87 -14.65 1.58
C GLU A 522 -13.18 -14.24 2.90
N ALA A 523 -12.35 -13.19 2.88
CA ALA A 523 -11.65 -12.68 4.07
C ALA A 523 -12.56 -11.94 5.06
N VAL A 524 -13.62 -11.25 4.59
CA VAL A 524 -14.61 -10.60 5.47
C VAL A 524 -16.05 -10.85 4.98
N PRO A 525 -16.62 -12.06 5.26
CA PRO A 525 -17.92 -12.46 4.74
C PRO A 525 -19.10 -11.62 5.24
N GLY A 526 -20.04 -11.31 4.34
CA GLY A 526 -21.25 -10.52 4.63
C GLY A 526 -21.10 -9.01 4.40
N LEU A 527 -19.97 -8.52 3.87
CA LEU A 527 -19.85 -7.14 3.41
C LEU A 527 -20.60 -6.93 2.09
N ALA A 528 -21.88 -6.55 2.18
CA ALA A 528 -22.75 -6.28 1.03
C ALA A 528 -22.15 -5.29 0.00
N MET A 529 -21.26 -4.39 0.42
CA MET A 529 -20.53 -3.48 -0.48
C MET A 529 -19.54 -4.20 -1.42
N VAL A 530 -18.93 -5.31 -0.98
CA VAL A 530 -17.99 -6.12 -1.79
C VAL A 530 -18.77 -6.96 -2.80
N ARG A 531 -19.82 -7.66 -2.35
CA ARG A 531 -20.70 -8.44 -3.22
C ARG A 531 -21.38 -7.57 -4.29
N LEU A 532 -21.84 -6.37 -3.92
CA LEU A 532 -22.37 -5.39 -4.88
C LEU A 532 -21.30 -4.80 -5.81
N ARG A 533 -20.02 -4.79 -5.44
CA ARG A 533 -18.93 -4.43 -6.35
C ARG A 533 -18.74 -5.50 -7.42
N ARG A 534 -18.63 -6.78 -7.04
CA ARG A 534 -18.53 -7.93 -7.97
C ARG A 534 -19.68 -7.96 -8.98
N VAL A 535 -20.92 -7.94 -8.47
CA VAL A 535 -22.16 -7.85 -9.29
C VAL A 535 -22.15 -6.65 -10.25
N SER A 536 -21.50 -5.54 -9.87
CA SER A 536 -21.40 -4.35 -10.73
C SER A 536 -20.28 -4.41 -11.75
N LEU A 537 -19.19 -5.12 -11.46
CA LEU A 537 -18.12 -5.42 -12.41
C LEU A 537 -18.65 -6.39 -13.47
N GLU A 538 -19.23 -7.53 -13.08
CA GLU A 538 -19.78 -8.50 -14.04
C GLU A 538 -20.83 -7.87 -14.97
N ARG A 539 -21.71 -7.03 -14.42
CA ARG A 539 -22.71 -6.28 -15.21
C ARG A 539 -22.09 -5.29 -16.20
N ARG A 540 -20.92 -4.69 -15.91
CA ARG A 540 -20.21 -3.80 -16.86
C ARG A 540 -19.56 -4.58 -17.99
N HIS A 541 -19.02 -5.77 -17.69
CA HIS A 541 -18.37 -6.64 -18.68
C HIS A 541 -19.33 -7.62 -19.39
N GLY A 542 -20.64 -7.47 -19.20
CA GLY A 542 -21.66 -8.25 -19.92
C GLY A 542 -22.03 -9.60 -19.31
N ASN A 543 -21.36 -10.03 -18.23
CA ASN A 543 -21.58 -11.30 -17.52
C ASN A 543 -22.88 -11.28 -16.67
N MET A 544 -24.03 -11.15 -17.33
CA MET A 544 -25.33 -10.98 -16.67
C MET A 544 -25.76 -12.21 -15.84
N ASP A 545 -25.35 -13.41 -16.23
CA ASP A 545 -25.67 -14.64 -15.52
C ASP A 545 -24.89 -14.76 -14.21
N GLU A 546 -23.59 -14.44 -14.20
CA GLU A 546 -22.79 -14.38 -12.96
C GLU A 546 -23.25 -13.23 -12.05
N ALA A 547 -23.59 -12.07 -12.65
CA ALA A 547 -24.19 -10.95 -11.91
C ALA A 547 -25.56 -11.29 -11.29
N GLU A 548 -26.28 -12.29 -11.83
CA GLU A 548 -27.51 -12.86 -11.24
C GLU A 548 -27.17 -13.95 -10.20
N ALA A 549 -26.21 -14.83 -10.48
CA ALA A 549 -25.75 -15.89 -9.57
C ALA A 549 -25.24 -15.34 -8.23
N LEU A 550 -24.38 -14.32 -8.26
CA LEU A 550 -23.85 -13.64 -7.06
C LEU A 550 -24.94 -13.00 -6.19
N LEU A 551 -26.05 -12.53 -6.79
CA LEU A 551 -27.20 -12.03 -6.03
C LEU A 551 -28.07 -13.17 -5.50
N ARG A 552 -28.22 -14.27 -6.24
CA ARG A 552 -28.93 -15.48 -5.78
C ARG A 552 -28.20 -16.18 -4.62
N ASP A 553 -26.88 -16.21 -4.64
CA ASP A 553 -26.06 -16.60 -3.49
C ASP A 553 -26.39 -15.74 -2.27
N GLY A 554 -26.41 -14.40 -2.41
CA GLY A 554 -26.79 -13.49 -1.32
C GLY A 554 -28.19 -13.70 -0.76
N ILE A 555 -29.17 -14.05 -1.60
CA ILE A 555 -30.52 -14.40 -1.13
C ILE A 555 -30.50 -15.70 -0.32
N THR A 556 -29.65 -16.66 -0.69
CA THR A 556 -29.59 -18.02 -0.10
C THR A 556 -28.74 -18.06 1.18
N ASN A 557 -27.59 -17.38 1.18
CA ASN A 557 -26.54 -17.43 2.19
C ASN A 557 -26.47 -16.15 3.05
N GLY A 558 -27.50 -15.29 3.01
CA GLY A 558 -27.62 -14.11 3.87
C GLY A 558 -27.75 -14.48 5.35
N LYS A 559 -27.09 -13.72 6.23
CA LYS A 559 -27.01 -14.04 7.67
C LYS A 559 -28.33 -13.84 8.43
N ASN A 560 -29.28 -13.12 7.84
CA ASN A 560 -30.60 -12.84 8.39
C ASN A 560 -31.59 -12.48 7.25
N SER A 561 -32.90 -12.55 7.54
CA SER A 561 -33.93 -12.31 6.52
C SER A 561 -33.84 -10.94 5.86
N SER A 562 -33.47 -9.89 6.61
CA SER A 562 -33.32 -8.53 6.06
C SER A 562 -32.18 -8.42 5.03
N GLU A 563 -31.09 -9.18 5.22
CA GLU A 563 -30.00 -9.29 4.24
C GLU A 563 -30.44 -10.06 2.98
N SER A 564 -31.10 -11.21 3.13
CA SER A 564 -31.66 -11.96 1.98
C SER A 564 -32.65 -11.11 1.17
N SER A 565 -33.57 -10.41 1.86
CA SER A 565 -34.52 -9.46 1.27
C SER A 565 -33.84 -8.27 0.59
N PHE A 566 -32.72 -7.78 1.14
CA PHE A 566 -31.92 -6.74 0.49
C PHE A 566 -31.35 -7.23 -0.85
N TYR A 567 -30.74 -8.42 -0.91
CA TYR A 567 -30.25 -8.97 -2.17
C TYR A 567 -31.39 -9.28 -3.16
N ALA A 568 -32.56 -9.72 -2.68
CA ALA A 568 -33.75 -9.93 -3.51
C ALA A 568 -34.22 -8.63 -4.18
N VAL A 569 -34.27 -7.50 -3.45
CA VAL A 569 -34.55 -6.18 -4.01
C VAL A 569 -33.51 -5.78 -5.07
N LYS A 570 -32.23 -6.07 -4.84
CA LYS A 570 -31.16 -5.76 -5.82
C LYS A 570 -31.30 -6.61 -7.09
N LEU A 571 -31.61 -7.90 -6.94
CA LEU A 571 -31.86 -8.81 -8.07
C LEU A 571 -33.09 -8.38 -8.87
N ALA A 572 -34.22 -8.12 -8.22
CA ALA A 572 -35.43 -7.63 -8.88
C ALA A 572 -35.17 -6.31 -9.64
N ARG A 573 -34.44 -5.37 -9.05
CA ARG A 573 -34.07 -4.10 -9.71
C ARG A 573 -33.15 -4.32 -10.93
N GLN A 574 -32.21 -5.26 -10.86
CA GLN A 574 -31.38 -5.66 -12.02
C GLN A 574 -32.23 -6.30 -13.13
N LEU A 575 -33.11 -7.25 -12.76
CA LEU A 575 -34.03 -7.93 -13.67
C LEU A 575 -34.95 -6.95 -14.43
N VAL A 576 -35.56 -5.98 -13.74
CA VAL A 576 -36.41 -4.95 -14.39
C VAL A 576 -35.57 -3.96 -15.19
N LYS A 577 -34.62 -3.27 -14.57
CA LYS A 577 -34.02 -2.07 -15.19
C LYS A 577 -32.94 -2.43 -16.23
N VAL A 578 -32.25 -3.58 -16.07
CA VAL A 578 -31.19 -4.06 -16.97
C VAL A 578 -31.74 -5.10 -17.95
N GLN A 579 -32.12 -6.29 -17.46
CA GLN A 579 -32.60 -7.41 -18.30
C GLN A 579 -34.01 -7.21 -18.90
N LYS A 580 -34.75 -6.14 -18.53
CA LYS A 580 -36.15 -5.86 -18.92
C LYS A 580 -37.17 -6.96 -18.58
N SER A 581 -36.79 -7.89 -17.69
CA SER A 581 -37.55 -9.10 -17.39
C SER A 581 -38.45 -8.93 -16.16
N ILE A 582 -39.53 -8.16 -16.33
CA ILE A 582 -40.52 -7.84 -15.27
C ILE A 582 -41.07 -9.10 -14.59
N GLY A 583 -41.44 -10.14 -15.35
CA GLY A 583 -41.97 -11.40 -14.79
C GLY A 583 -41.01 -12.13 -13.85
N LYS A 584 -39.72 -12.24 -14.21
CA LYS A 584 -38.68 -12.79 -13.30
C LYS A 584 -38.57 -11.95 -12.03
N ALA A 585 -38.60 -10.61 -12.15
CA ALA A 585 -38.46 -9.71 -11.01
C ALA A 585 -39.64 -9.81 -10.03
N LYS A 586 -40.88 -9.84 -10.55
CA LYS A 586 -42.10 -10.06 -9.76
C LYS A 586 -42.04 -11.38 -9.01
N LYS A 587 -41.59 -12.46 -9.67
CA LYS A 587 -41.36 -13.77 -9.03
C LYS A 587 -40.34 -13.68 -7.88
N VAL A 588 -39.17 -13.08 -8.11
CA VAL A 588 -38.13 -12.92 -7.06
C VAL A 588 -38.61 -12.10 -5.86
N LEU A 589 -39.44 -11.06 -6.08
CA LEU A 589 -40.02 -10.28 -4.98
C LEU A 589 -41.07 -11.07 -4.20
N LEU A 590 -41.91 -11.88 -4.86
CA LEU A 590 -42.89 -12.74 -4.19
C LEU A 590 -42.21 -13.85 -3.37
N GLU A 591 -41.21 -14.53 -3.95
CA GLU A 591 -40.36 -15.54 -3.25
C GLU A 591 -39.60 -14.97 -2.04
N ALA A 592 -39.37 -13.65 -2.00
CA ALA A 592 -38.78 -12.96 -0.87
C ALA A 592 -39.85 -12.54 0.17
N VAL A 593 -41.03 -12.09 -0.27
CA VAL A 593 -42.16 -11.77 0.63
C VAL A 593 -42.60 -13.01 1.41
N GLU A 594 -42.64 -14.18 0.78
CA GLU A 594 -42.93 -15.47 1.45
C GLU A 594 -41.90 -15.88 2.53
N LYS A 595 -40.75 -15.19 2.61
CA LYS A 595 -39.68 -15.41 3.61
C LYS A 595 -39.53 -14.25 4.61
N ASP A 596 -40.07 -13.08 4.29
CA ASP A 596 -39.91 -11.84 5.05
C ASP A 596 -41.15 -10.95 4.92
N GLU A 597 -42.31 -11.49 5.32
CA GLU A 597 -43.60 -10.77 5.30
C GLU A 597 -43.59 -9.50 6.17
N THR A 598 -42.55 -9.28 6.99
CA THR A 598 -42.40 -8.12 7.87
C THR A 598 -41.70 -6.92 7.23
N ASN A 599 -41.20 -7.05 6.00
CA ASN A 599 -40.28 -6.07 5.42
C ASN A 599 -40.94 -5.13 4.39
N PRO A 600 -41.23 -3.86 4.75
CA PRO A 600 -41.92 -2.93 3.87
C PRO A 600 -41.15 -2.65 2.57
N LYS A 601 -39.83 -2.88 2.52
CA LYS A 601 -39.02 -2.61 1.31
C LYS A 601 -39.34 -3.58 0.18
N LEU A 602 -39.78 -4.80 0.48
CA LEU A 602 -40.21 -5.78 -0.53
C LEU A 602 -41.50 -5.31 -1.20
N TYR A 603 -42.54 -5.04 -0.41
CA TYR A 603 -43.83 -4.53 -0.88
C TYR A 603 -43.68 -3.20 -1.64
N LEU A 604 -42.79 -2.29 -1.20
CA LEU A 604 -42.51 -1.04 -1.92
C LEU A 604 -41.85 -1.27 -3.30
N ASN A 605 -40.90 -2.21 -3.42
CA ASN A 605 -40.29 -2.50 -4.73
C ASN A 605 -41.24 -3.31 -5.64
N LEU A 606 -42.19 -4.04 -5.06
CA LEU A 606 -43.27 -4.69 -5.82
C LEU A 606 -44.27 -3.65 -6.36
N LEU A 607 -44.69 -2.67 -5.56
CA LEU A 607 -45.48 -1.54 -6.05
C LEU A 607 -44.71 -0.69 -7.09
N GLU A 608 -43.41 -0.42 -6.89
CA GLU A 608 -42.57 0.28 -7.90
C GLU A 608 -42.51 -0.50 -9.24
N LEU A 609 -42.61 -1.83 -9.19
CA LEU A 609 -42.66 -2.68 -10.38
C LEU A 609 -44.00 -2.53 -11.11
N GLU A 610 -45.14 -2.67 -10.42
CA GLU A 610 -46.46 -2.54 -11.06
C GLU A 610 -46.73 -1.10 -11.54
N TYR A 611 -46.34 -0.08 -10.76
CA TYR A 611 -46.38 1.35 -11.14
C TYR A 611 -45.46 1.70 -12.32
N SER A 612 -44.52 0.83 -12.70
CA SER A 612 -43.65 1.08 -13.86
C SER A 612 -44.26 0.66 -15.20
N GLY A 613 -45.45 0.05 -15.19
CA GLY A 613 -46.28 -0.22 -16.37
C GLY A 613 -47.37 0.84 -16.58
N ASP A 614 -48.41 0.47 -17.33
CA ASP A 614 -49.63 1.27 -17.45
C ASP A 614 -50.46 1.10 -16.17
N VAL A 615 -50.72 2.21 -15.47
CA VAL A 615 -51.40 2.23 -14.17
C VAL A 615 -52.86 1.75 -14.25
N GLN A 616 -53.56 2.01 -15.35
CA GLN A 616 -54.95 1.59 -15.54
C GLN A 616 -55.03 0.10 -15.90
N GLN A 617 -54.09 -0.40 -16.71
CA GLN A 617 -54.01 -1.82 -17.03
C GLN A 617 -53.55 -2.67 -15.82
N ASN A 618 -52.69 -2.11 -14.97
CA ASN A 618 -52.15 -2.78 -13.78
C ASN A 618 -52.98 -2.55 -12.50
N GLU A 619 -54.11 -1.82 -12.53
CA GLU A 619 -54.89 -1.43 -11.34
C GLU A 619 -55.18 -2.62 -10.41
N ALA A 620 -55.62 -3.76 -10.96
CA ALA A 620 -55.92 -4.96 -10.20
C ALA A 620 -54.69 -5.57 -9.50
N GLU A 621 -53.52 -5.54 -10.14
CA GLU A 621 -52.26 -6.05 -9.58
C GLU A 621 -51.68 -5.09 -8.53
N ILE A 622 -51.80 -3.78 -8.75
CA ILE A 622 -51.47 -2.73 -7.78
C ILE A 622 -52.30 -2.92 -6.50
N LEU A 623 -53.62 -3.08 -6.64
CA LEU A 623 -54.52 -3.29 -5.50
C LEU A 623 -54.20 -4.62 -4.78
N ALA A 624 -53.91 -5.70 -5.52
CA ALA A 624 -53.47 -6.97 -4.93
C ALA A 624 -52.11 -6.84 -4.18
N CYS A 625 -51.24 -5.93 -4.58
CA CYS A 625 -49.99 -5.62 -3.86
C CYS A 625 -50.26 -4.82 -2.58
N PHE A 626 -51.15 -3.84 -2.61
CA PHE A 626 -51.61 -3.13 -1.41
C PHE A 626 -52.30 -4.08 -0.41
N ASP A 627 -53.23 -4.91 -0.86
CA ASP A 627 -53.98 -5.80 0.03
C ASP A 627 -53.10 -6.90 0.64
N ARG A 628 -52.09 -7.39 -0.09
CA ARG A 628 -51.05 -8.27 0.49
C ARG A 628 -50.21 -7.56 1.55
N ALA A 629 -49.85 -6.29 1.34
CA ALA A 629 -49.14 -5.50 2.35
C ALA A 629 -50.00 -5.22 3.60
N LEU A 630 -51.30 -4.98 3.43
CA LEU A 630 -52.26 -4.72 4.52
C LEU A 630 -52.63 -5.96 5.33
N SER A 631 -52.59 -7.14 4.71
CA SER A 631 -52.85 -8.43 5.36
C SER A 631 -51.62 -9.04 6.05
N SER A 632 -50.43 -8.46 5.85
CA SER A 632 -49.16 -8.96 6.39
C SER A 632 -49.03 -8.79 7.93
N PRO A 633 -48.10 -9.49 8.59
CA PRO A 633 -47.72 -9.26 9.98
C PRO A 633 -46.85 -7.99 10.20
N MET A 634 -46.73 -7.08 9.21
CA MET A 634 -46.03 -5.79 9.39
C MET A 634 -46.63 -4.95 10.55
N SER A 635 -45.82 -4.02 11.06
CA SER A 635 -46.24 -3.14 12.16
C SER A 635 -47.48 -2.32 11.76
N LEU A 636 -48.33 -1.99 12.73
CA LEU A 636 -49.56 -1.24 12.44
C LEU A 636 -49.27 0.12 11.79
N GLU A 637 -48.15 0.77 12.13
CA GLU A 637 -47.67 1.99 11.49
C GLU A 637 -47.28 1.78 10.01
N GLN A 638 -46.55 0.71 9.70
CA GLN A 638 -46.22 0.34 8.32
C GLN A 638 -47.48 0.06 7.52
N ARG A 639 -48.41 -0.76 8.06
CA ARG A 639 -49.69 -1.09 7.42
C ARG A 639 -50.58 0.16 7.23
N LEU A 640 -50.60 1.07 8.20
CA LEU A 640 -51.29 2.36 8.07
C LEU A 640 -50.69 3.19 6.91
N THR A 641 -49.37 3.19 6.75
CA THR A 641 -48.68 3.89 5.66
C THR A 641 -49.00 3.28 4.28
N PHE A 642 -49.13 1.95 4.17
CA PHE A 642 -49.65 1.31 2.94
C PHE A 642 -51.13 1.59 2.71
N SER A 643 -51.93 1.69 3.78
CA SER A 643 -53.36 2.00 3.70
C SER A 643 -53.61 3.41 3.20
N GLN A 644 -52.85 4.39 3.69
CA GLN A 644 -52.86 5.76 3.19
C GLN A 644 -52.53 5.79 1.69
N ARG A 645 -51.44 5.14 1.27
CA ARG A 645 -51.05 5.05 -0.15
C ARG A 645 -52.07 4.35 -1.05
N LYS A 646 -52.83 3.38 -0.52
CA LYS A 646 -53.94 2.75 -1.26
C LYS A 646 -55.09 3.73 -1.50
N VAL A 647 -55.40 4.58 -0.52
CA VAL A 647 -56.42 5.64 -0.65
C VAL A 647 -55.93 6.72 -1.63
N GLU A 648 -54.70 7.22 -1.47
CA GLU A 648 -54.08 8.19 -2.38
C GLU A 648 -54.11 7.68 -3.85
N PHE A 649 -53.72 6.42 -4.07
CA PHE A 649 -53.77 5.78 -5.38
C PHE A 649 -55.20 5.71 -5.98
N LEU A 650 -56.19 5.36 -5.17
CA LEU A 650 -57.58 5.23 -5.62
C LEU A 650 -58.29 6.58 -5.84
N GLU A 651 -57.83 7.65 -5.18
CA GLU A 651 -58.30 9.02 -5.41
C GLU A 651 -57.71 9.58 -6.73
N ASP A 652 -56.41 9.34 -6.99
CA ASP A 652 -55.73 9.84 -8.20
C ASP A 652 -56.07 9.03 -9.48
N PHE A 653 -56.25 7.70 -9.36
CA PHE A 653 -56.29 6.79 -10.53
C PHE A 653 -57.43 5.75 -10.53
N GLY A 654 -58.23 5.64 -9.46
CA GLY A 654 -59.19 4.55 -9.28
C GLY A 654 -60.34 4.53 -10.29
N SER A 655 -60.67 3.36 -10.83
CA SER A 655 -61.75 3.21 -11.81
C SER A 655 -63.15 3.07 -11.20
N ASP A 656 -63.26 2.69 -9.93
CA ASP A 656 -64.53 2.56 -9.19
C ASP A 656 -64.49 3.25 -7.81
N ILE A 657 -65.36 4.25 -7.65
CA ILE A 657 -65.57 5.01 -6.41
C ILE A 657 -65.92 4.12 -5.21
N ASN A 658 -66.56 2.97 -5.43
CA ASN A 658 -66.90 2.04 -4.35
C ASN A 658 -65.65 1.39 -3.73
N VAL A 659 -64.59 1.19 -4.53
CA VAL A 659 -63.30 0.65 -4.08
C VAL A 659 -62.54 1.70 -3.25
N LEU A 660 -62.59 2.97 -3.64
CA LEU A 660 -62.06 4.09 -2.86
C LEU A 660 -62.75 4.22 -1.49
N VAL A 661 -64.09 4.18 -1.46
CA VAL A 661 -64.87 4.23 -0.20
C VAL A 661 -64.52 3.04 0.71
N ALA A 662 -64.41 1.83 0.17
CA ALA A 662 -64.01 0.65 0.94
C ALA A 662 -62.57 0.75 1.49
N ALA A 663 -61.63 1.31 0.71
CA ALA A 663 -60.26 1.57 1.17
C ALA A 663 -60.21 2.64 2.26
N TYR A 664 -61.03 3.69 2.15
CA TYR A 664 -61.13 4.73 3.18
C TYR A 664 -61.73 4.18 4.49
N GLU A 665 -62.76 3.34 4.42
CA GLU A 665 -63.26 2.61 5.60
C GLU A 665 -62.19 1.71 6.24
N GLN A 666 -61.42 0.98 5.43
CA GLN A 666 -60.30 0.15 5.90
C GLN A 666 -59.24 1.01 6.61
N HIS A 667 -58.92 2.18 6.07
CA HIS A 667 -58.00 3.14 6.68
C HIS A 667 -58.48 3.63 8.04
N GLN A 668 -59.73 4.10 8.13
CA GLN A 668 -60.29 4.63 9.39
C GLN A 668 -60.35 3.57 10.50
N ARG A 669 -60.55 2.28 10.15
CA ARG A 669 -60.46 1.16 11.10
C ARG A 669 -59.04 1.00 11.66
N LEU A 670 -58.01 1.09 10.82
CA LEU A 670 -56.59 1.01 11.23
C LEU A 670 -56.14 2.22 12.06
N VAL A 671 -56.61 3.44 11.74
CA VAL A 671 -56.41 4.65 12.57
C VAL A 671 -57.00 4.43 13.96
N THR A 672 -58.26 3.96 14.02
CA THR A 672 -58.97 3.70 15.28
C THR A 672 -58.28 2.62 16.11
N GLU A 673 -57.76 1.57 15.47
CA GLU A 673 -56.94 0.54 16.13
C GLU A 673 -55.69 1.15 16.76
N GLN A 674 -54.95 1.98 16.01
CA GLN A 674 -53.72 2.64 16.49
C GLN A 674 -53.98 3.59 17.66
N GLU A 675 -55.05 4.39 17.60
CA GLU A 675 -55.48 5.22 18.73
C GLU A 675 -55.86 4.38 19.95
N SER A 676 -56.56 3.26 19.75
CA SER A 676 -56.95 2.37 20.86
C SER A 676 -55.74 1.76 21.57
N LEU A 677 -54.63 1.54 20.84
CA LEU A 677 -53.37 1.05 21.40
C LEU A 677 -52.62 2.16 22.14
N LYS A 678 -52.53 3.38 21.58
CA LYS A 678 -51.94 4.54 22.25
C LYS A 678 -52.62 4.83 23.60
N ARG A 679 -53.95 4.90 23.63
CA ARG A 679 -54.73 5.11 24.86
C ARG A 679 -54.57 3.97 25.88
N LYS A 680 -54.32 2.73 25.43
CA LYS A 680 -54.00 1.59 26.33
C LYS A 680 -52.60 1.68 26.92
N SER A 681 -51.61 2.20 26.18
CA SER A 681 -50.27 2.45 26.73
C SER A 681 -50.25 3.63 27.72
N GLU A 682 -51.01 4.70 27.46
CA GLU A 682 -51.13 5.86 28.37
C GLU A 682 -51.82 5.48 29.69
N ASN A 683 -52.87 4.64 29.64
CA ASN A 683 -53.49 4.08 30.84
C ASN A 683 -52.66 2.97 31.53
N GLY A 684 -51.45 2.67 31.04
CA GLY A 684 -50.59 1.60 31.58
C GLY A 684 -49.56 2.05 32.62
N SER A 685 -49.41 3.36 32.87
CA SER A 685 -48.29 3.93 33.66
C SER A 685 -48.68 4.48 35.03
N GLU A 686 -49.38 3.68 35.85
CA GLU A 686 -49.45 3.88 37.31
C GLU A 686 -48.67 2.76 38.02
N GLU A 687 -47.35 2.96 38.23
CA GLU A 687 -46.60 2.15 39.21
C GLU A 687 -46.83 2.68 40.64
N PRO A 688 -47.04 1.80 41.64
CA PRO A 688 -47.22 2.21 43.03
C PRO A 688 -45.88 2.51 43.72
N ASP A 689 -45.63 3.77 44.05
CA ASP A 689 -44.44 4.23 44.80
C ASP A 689 -44.26 3.46 46.13
N SER A 690 -43.18 2.67 46.22
CA SER A 690 -42.67 2.24 47.53
C SER A 690 -41.17 1.93 47.56
N LYS A 691 -40.50 2.54 48.56
CA LYS A 691 -39.15 2.24 49.08
C LYS A 691 -37.96 2.58 48.18
N ARG A 692 -37.59 3.86 48.25
CA ARG A 692 -36.18 4.29 48.31
C ARG A 692 -35.37 3.40 49.28
N GLN A 693 -34.20 2.93 48.87
CA GLN A 693 -33.09 2.68 49.78
C GLN A 693 -31.86 3.44 49.25
N ARG A 694 -31.16 4.13 50.15
CA ARG A 694 -30.08 5.07 49.84
C ARG A 694 -28.80 4.62 50.52
N THR A 695 -27.75 4.42 49.74
CA THR A 695 -26.36 4.44 50.18
C THR A 695 -25.57 5.20 49.13
N ASP A 696 -25.18 6.43 49.45
CA ASP A 696 -24.10 7.11 48.73
C ASP A 696 -22.78 6.35 49.00
N ASP A 697 -21.92 6.20 48.00
CA ASP A 697 -20.58 6.79 48.07
C ASP A 697 -19.89 6.90 46.70
N GLN A 698 -18.75 7.59 46.66
CA GLN A 698 -18.17 8.20 45.46
C GLN A 698 -16.73 7.72 45.17
N SER A 699 -16.46 7.22 43.96
CA SER A 699 -15.15 7.27 43.30
C SER A 699 -15.28 6.83 41.83
N GLY A 700 -14.40 7.32 40.95
CA GLY A 700 -14.54 7.15 39.50
C GLY A 700 -13.38 6.40 38.85
N ALA A 701 -13.68 5.70 37.75
CA ALA A 701 -12.70 5.13 36.82
C ALA A 701 -13.28 5.12 35.40
N SER A 702 -12.98 6.16 34.62
CA SER A 702 -13.25 6.19 33.18
C SER A 702 -12.17 5.37 32.45
N GLY A 703 -12.51 4.17 31.96
CA GLY A 703 -11.54 3.26 31.34
C GLY A 703 -12.12 2.36 30.25
N GLN A 704 -11.93 2.79 29.00
CA GLN A 704 -11.88 1.99 27.76
C GLN A 704 -12.66 0.66 27.70
N MET A 705 -13.87 0.69 27.10
CA MET A 705 -14.42 -0.48 26.39
C MET A 705 -15.35 -0.06 25.25
N MET A 706 -14.80 0.59 24.21
CA MET A 706 -15.58 1.01 23.04
C MET A 706 -14.71 1.18 21.77
N GLN A 707 -14.53 0.11 20.98
CA GLN A 707 -14.02 0.26 19.61
C GLN A 707 -14.55 -0.75 18.56
N ASP A 708 -15.17 -1.87 18.96
CA ASP A 708 -15.73 -2.86 18.00
C ASP A 708 -17.19 -2.63 17.55
N MET A 709 -17.93 -1.70 18.18
CA MET A 709 -19.37 -1.56 17.91
C MET A 709 -19.73 -0.66 16.72
N GLN A 710 -18.76 -0.16 15.95
CA GLN A 710 -19.01 0.70 14.79
C GLN A 710 -19.01 -0.03 13.42
N ALA A 711 -18.54 -1.28 13.35
CA ALA A 711 -18.56 -2.05 12.10
C ALA A 711 -20.00 -2.33 11.59
N ASN A 712 -20.96 -2.55 12.50
CA ASN A 712 -22.35 -2.92 12.18
C ASN A 712 -23.24 -1.73 11.74
N HIS A 713 -22.69 -0.53 11.54
CA HIS A 713 -23.43 0.63 11.00
C HIS A 713 -22.90 1.15 9.65
N ALA A 714 -22.02 0.40 8.97
CA ALA A 714 -21.61 0.68 7.59
C ALA A 714 -22.71 0.40 6.53
N GLY A 715 -23.89 -0.06 6.94
CA GLY A 715 -25.06 -0.15 6.07
C GLY A 715 -25.59 1.24 5.70
N TYR A 716 -25.81 1.48 4.40
CA TYR A 716 -26.41 2.69 3.82
C TYR A 716 -25.55 3.97 3.72
N ASN A 717 -24.40 3.92 3.03
CA ASN A 717 -24.07 5.01 2.11
C ASN A 717 -23.32 4.56 0.84
N TYR A 718 -24.07 4.09 -0.15
CA TYR A 718 -23.54 3.71 -1.48
C TYR A 718 -23.17 4.94 -2.36
N ASN A 719 -23.68 6.13 -2.04
CA ASN A 719 -23.41 7.35 -2.82
C ASN A 719 -22.04 7.97 -2.52
N ASN A 720 -21.59 7.95 -1.24
CA ASN A 720 -20.30 8.50 -0.84
C ASN A 720 -19.11 7.91 -1.62
N TRP A 721 -19.21 6.65 -2.09
CA TRP A 721 -18.13 6.03 -2.86
C TRP A 721 -17.94 6.68 -4.24
N TYR A 722 -19.02 6.97 -4.97
CA TYR A 722 -18.91 7.70 -6.25
C TYR A 722 -18.41 9.13 -6.06
N GLN A 723 -18.71 9.74 -4.90
CA GLN A 723 -18.20 11.06 -4.54
C GLN A 723 -16.68 11.06 -4.25
N TYR A 724 -16.07 9.92 -3.92
CA TYR A 724 -14.62 9.78 -3.76
C TYR A 724 -13.88 9.63 -5.10
N ASN A 725 -14.54 9.07 -6.12
CA ASN A 725 -14.00 8.89 -7.48
C ASN A 725 -14.23 10.11 -8.41
N SER A 726 -14.76 11.23 -7.89
CA SER A 726 -15.19 12.39 -8.70
C SER A 726 -14.42 13.69 -8.41
N TRP A 727 -13.26 13.63 -7.74
CA TRP A 727 -12.44 14.81 -7.42
C TRP A 727 -11.50 15.22 -8.57
N GLY A 728 -12.09 15.46 -9.74
CA GLY A 728 -11.50 16.40 -10.71
C GLY A 728 -11.69 17.83 -10.17
N GLY A 729 -10.61 18.60 -10.10
CA GLY A 729 -10.50 19.71 -9.15
C GLY A 729 -11.52 20.85 -9.30
N GLN A 730 -12.23 21.17 -8.21
CA GLN A 730 -12.64 22.54 -7.92
C GLN A 730 -12.70 22.81 -6.41
N ASN A 731 -12.06 23.89 -5.97
CA ASN A 731 -12.03 24.30 -4.56
C ASN A 731 -13.39 24.89 -4.13
N SER A 732 -13.95 24.40 -3.01
CA SER A 732 -14.82 25.18 -2.12
C SER A 732 -15.06 24.48 -0.77
N TRP A 733 -14.22 24.78 0.23
CA TRP A 733 -14.55 24.46 1.62
C TRP A 733 -15.40 25.59 2.24
N GLY A 734 -16.64 25.28 2.61
CA GLY A 734 -17.39 26.06 3.61
C GLY A 734 -18.78 26.57 3.21
N GLN A 735 -19.81 25.88 3.68
CA GLN A 735 -20.93 26.55 4.38
C GLN A 735 -21.70 25.57 5.26
N TYR A 736 -22.04 26.01 6.48
CA TYR A 736 -23.05 25.36 7.31
C TYR A 736 -24.44 25.80 6.81
N GLY A 737 -25.29 24.85 6.41
CA GLY A 737 -26.68 25.10 6.00
C GLY A 737 -27.67 24.47 6.96
N GLN A 738 -28.32 25.28 7.81
CA GLN A 738 -29.43 24.83 8.67
C GLN A 738 -30.77 25.03 7.95
N TYR A 739 -31.78 24.24 8.33
CA TYR A 739 -33.15 24.28 7.80
C TYR A 739 -33.80 25.67 7.87
N GLY A 740 -34.48 26.07 6.79
CA GLY A 740 -35.65 26.95 6.86
C GLY A 740 -36.95 26.12 6.98
N GLN A 741 -38.14 26.71 6.99
CA GLN A 741 -38.52 28.13 6.97
C GLN A 741 -40.02 28.19 7.38
N TYR A 742 -40.46 29.16 8.18
CA TYR A 742 -41.89 29.46 8.34
C TYR A 742 -42.18 30.96 8.52
N ASN A 743 -43.11 31.44 7.69
CA ASN A 743 -43.74 32.77 7.69
C ASN A 743 -44.63 33.01 8.94
N GLN A 744 -45.03 34.22 9.36
CA GLN A 744 -44.99 35.58 8.78
C GLN A 744 -45.21 36.67 9.87
N TYR A 745 -45.26 37.95 9.45
CA TYR A 745 -45.69 39.18 10.14
C TYR A 745 -44.70 40.00 11.03
N TYR A 746 -44.59 41.28 10.64
CA TYR A 746 -43.94 42.46 11.23
C TYR A 746 -45.07 43.47 11.69
N PRO A 747 -44.86 44.70 12.26
CA PRO A 747 -43.66 45.54 12.33
C PRO A 747 -43.43 46.17 13.77
N PRO A 748 -42.78 47.35 14.03
CA PRO A 748 -41.59 47.38 14.92
C PRO A 748 -41.60 48.42 16.11
N PRO A 749 -40.69 49.42 16.26
CA PRO A 749 -39.89 49.70 17.47
C PRO A 749 -40.32 51.04 18.18
N PRO A 750 -39.53 51.74 19.05
CA PRO A 750 -38.20 51.50 19.67
C PRO A 750 -38.29 51.51 21.23
N THR A 751 -37.22 51.39 22.05
CA THR A 751 -35.93 52.13 22.12
C THR A 751 -34.73 51.23 22.40
#